data_AF-A0A2K1J7D9-F1
#
_entry.id   AF-A0A2K1J7D9-F1
#
_cell.length_a   1.000
_cell.length_b   1.000
_cell.length_c   1.000
_cell.angle_alpha   90.00
_cell.angle_beta   90.00
_cell.angle_gamma   90.00
#
_symmetry.space_group_name_H-M   'P 1'
#
loop_
_entity.id
_entity.type
_entity.pdbx_description
1 polymer ?
#
loop_
_entity_poly.entity_id
_entity_poly.type
_entity_poly.pdbx_seq_one_letter_code
_entity_poly.pdbx_strand_id
1 'polypeptide(L)'
;MASQLKTISFLFYSTEEITQISSIRISNKDDIGSPALGTRALIYCSICSDPKYCPGHIGFIQLKEPIFNPLCLKEIIKVAEMIYPRCRSFDSIGKIKGKKVCSNCNDHAKVYTFDPKRMCLIDKKEPSYTISAAVLKNIFSALLNDQIRFMGYDLSSPKDFIMNHIPVVPNCIRLSSGPQDSLARLYGSILRNNGNASVVYKDYFTIIGKDSFENNEGSLINRISGKQGTFRRYILGKRNKHCARAVITPDPNIDVDEVGIPLSFCSNLKVQKDGDYVLLNRQPSLQRMSLMAFRARMIPDSCTIRINPFVCPAFNADFDGDEMNMFCASSYPSKAECDVLLAVDKCILSPQNLMPTVYAIQDTTTGAFMMYKMNKLLKRSTLHDCIIVSHVHLDITNIRTSRDIILMLIKLISDDSNLVIKSLTSSTIRNIIKSIFISKGGRDTLMFLGSLQKIVDRWLLEEGLSVGYDDCVNKVSPIAIEDVDVYDKNVDVVLNNIRNISQRLVVEFVDENNPLFTMIESGSKGRLNPIEYFFHCQGGREGLVNTGVNTSDAGYIQRHVSKSMQDVTTQYDGTMRDGTDIVQFCYGRDNSDDSKFIVSMADELDEIVTILKREMDNGVIIFPALNDVLRAFYETPLGNVRVVMLGQEPYKGIGKANGLSFSVNKGYPVPPSLTNIFKEISDEIKSFHIPPHGDLTKWYKQGVLLLNSGGVVFVLWRKTASTFDKEIDTSKNIILKAAHPSPFSANKGFFGCNHFTIINDLLDTPIDWNL
;
A
#
# COMPACT_ATOMS: atom_id res chain seq x y z
N MET A 1 -20.11 -30.69 20.67
CA MET A 1 -18.91 -29.95 20.25
C MET A 1 -19.10 -29.50 18.81
N ALA A 2 -19.06 -28.21 18.52
CA ALA A 2 -19.09 -27.74 17.13
C ALA A 2 -17.68 -27.88 16.54
N SER A 3 -17.50 -28.85 15.64
CA SER A 3 -16.24 -29.02 14.90
C SER A 3 -16.13 -27.94 13.81
N GLN A 4 -15.02 -27.21 13.77
CA GLN A 4 -14.72 -26.30 12.67
C GLN A 4 -14.21 -27.07 11.45
N LEU A 5 -14.63 -26.63 10.26
CA LEU A 5 -14.19 -27.18 8.98
C LEU A 5 -12.72 -26.81 8.74
N LYS A 6 -11.83 -27.82 8.65
CA LYS A 6 -10.40 -27.61 8.42
C LYS A 6 -10.00 -27.75 6.94
N THR A 7 -10.59 -28.71 6.26
CA THR A 7 -10.27 -29.04 4.87
C THR A 7 -11.55 -29.31 4.08
N ILE A 8 -11.50 -29.01 2.78
CA ILE A 8 -12.55 -29.33 1.82
C ILE A 8 -11.89 -30.11 0.68
N SER A 9 -12.39 -31.31 0.42
CA SER A 9 -11.95 -32.12 -0.72
C SER A 9 -13.05 -32.12 -1.78
N PHE A 10 -12.68 -31.88 -3.02
CA PHE A 10 -13.58 -31.91 -4.16
C PHE A 10 -13.45 -33.26 -4.87
N LEU A 11 -14.58 -33.90 -5.18
CA LEU A 11 -14.65 -35.20 -5.84
C LEU A 11 -15.88 -35.29 -6.73
N PHE A 12 -15.87 -36.26 -7.64
CA PHE A 12 -17.05 -36.66 -8.42
C PHE A 12 -17.81 -37.75 -7.69
N TYR A 13 -19.10 -37.53 -7.47
CA TYR A 13 -19.94 -38.53 -6.81
C TYR A 13 -20.08 -39.79 -7.66
N SER A 14 -19.85 -40.94 -7.03
CA SER A 14 -20.14 -42.23 -7.64
C SER A 14 -21.64 -42.48 -7.75
N THR A 15 -22.01 -43.49 -8.54
CA THR A 15 -23.40 -43.94 -8.67
C THR A 15 -23.96 -44.39 -7.31
N GLU A 16 -23.13 -45.07 -6.52
CA GLU A 16 -23.48 -45.60 -5.20
C GLU A 16 -23.65 -44.45 -4.20
N GLU A 17 -22.74 -43.47 -4.21
CA GLU A 17 -22.80 -42.30 -3.33
C GLU A 17 -24.04 -41.45 -3.59
N ILE A 18 -24.36 -41.15 -4.86
CA ILE A 18 -25.59 -40.41 -5.22
C ILE A 18 -26.81 -41.11 -4.63
N THR A 19 -26.85 -42.45 -4.67
CA THR A 19 -27.95 -43.23 -4.13
C THR A 19 -28.02 -43.13 -2.60
N GLN A 20 -26.87 -43.20 -1.93
CA GLN A 20 -26.78 -43.13 -0.46
C GLN A 20 -27.14 -41.74 0.11
N ILE A 21 -26.70 -40.66 -0.55
CA ILE A 21 -26.96 -39.29 -0.08
C ILE A 21 -28.38 -38.80 -0.40
N SER A 22 -29.08 -39.50 -1.30
CA SER A 22 -30.40 -39.08 -1.76
C SER A 22 -31.52 -39.57 -0.85
N SER A 23 -32.48 -38.70 -0.57
CA SER A 23 -33.66 -39.03 0.25
C SER A 23 -34.76 -39.74 -0.54
N ILE A 24 -34.82 -39.55 -1.85
CA ILE A 24 -35.87 -40.12 -2.71
C ILE A 24 -35.34 -40.43 -4.12
N ARG A 25 -35.77 -41.57 -4.65
CA ARG A 25 -35.66 -41.90 -6.07
C ARG A 25 -36.87 -41.32 -6.81
N ILE A 26 -36.61 -40.41 -7.74
CA ILE A 26 -37.64 -39.74 -8.52
C ILE A 26 -38.04 -40.63 -9.68
N SER A 27 -39.27 -41.15 -9.62
CA SER A 27 -39.83 -42.08 -10.61
C SER A 27 -40.98 -41.45 -11.38
N ASN A 28 -41.74 -40.56 -10.73
CA ASN A 28 -42.86 -39.82 -11.29
C ASN A 28 -42.66 -38.31 -11.20
N LYS A 29 -43.45 -37.54 -11.96
CA LYS A 29 -43.38 -36.07 -11.96
C LYS A 29 -43.71 -35.47 -10.60
N ASP A 30 -44.61 -36.10 -9.85
CA ASP A 30 -45.04 -35.64 -8.52
C ASP A 30 -43.92 -35.75 -7.48
N ASP A 31 -43.00 -36.71 -7.65
CA ASP A 31 -41.84 -36.89 -6.77
C ASP A 31 -40.90 -35.68 -6.80
N ILE A 32 -40.88 -34.92 -7.90
CA ILE A 32 -40.05 -33.71 -8.04
C ILE A 32 -40.52 -32.65 -7.02
N GLY A 33 -41.81 -32.56 -6.71
CA GLY A 33 -42.35 -31.63 -5.73
C GLY A 33 -42.40 -32.18 -4.30
N SER A 34 -41.93 -33.41 -4.08
CA SER A 34 -42.12 -34.13 -2.81
C SER A 34 -41.52 -33.39 -1.60
N PRO A 35 -42.19 -33.42 -0.43
CA PRO A 35 -41.62 -32.97 0.86
C PRO A 35 -40.31 -33.68 1.22
N ALA A 36 -40.03 -34.83 0.64
CA ALA A 36 -38.78 -35.58 0.82
C ALA A 36 -37.56 -34.83 0.28
N LEU A 37 -37.74 -33.88 -0.65
CA LEU A 37 -36.70 -33.00 -1.19
C LEU A 37 -36.58 -31.68 -0.42
N GLY A 38 -37.30 -31.56 0.70
CA GLY A 38 -37.46 -30.35 1.50
C GLY A 38 -38.74 -29.58 1.17
N THR A 39 -39.19 -28.77 2.12
CA THR A 39 -40.43 -28.00 2.01
C THR A 39 -40.17 -26.51 1.78
N ARG A 40 -41.10 -25.83 1.11
CA ARG A 40 -41.06 -24.37 0.84
C ARG A 40 -42.12 -23.59 1.62
N ALA A 41 -42.94 -24.27 2.42
CA ALA A 41 -44.08 -23.73 3.16
C ALA A 41 -44.05 -24.28 4.61
N LEU A 42 -44.97 -23.84 5.48
CA LEU A 42 -45.17 -24.32 6.86
C LEU A 42 -45.56 -25.82 6.97
N ILE A 43 -45.25 -26.61 5.94
CA ILE A 43 -45.42 -28.05 5.86
C ILE A 43 -44.13 -28.71 6.39
N TYR A 44 -44.30 -29.72 7.22
CA TYR A 44 -43.18 -30.50 7.75
C TYR A 44 -42.46 -31.28 6.65
N CYS A 45 -41.14 -31.21 6.64
CA CYS A 45 -40.32 -32.07 5.80
C CYS A 45 -40.42 -33.52 6.29
N SER A 46 -40.60 -34.47 5.38
CA SER A 46 -40.71 -35.89 5.72
C SER A 46 -39.40 -36.53 6.19
N ILE A 47 -38.26 -35.83 6.06
CA ILE A 47 -36.94 -36.32 6.44
C ILE A 47 -36.45 -35.68 7.74
N CYS A 48 -36.38 -34.35 7.79
CA CYS A 48 -35.87 -33.63 8.97
C CYS A 48 -36.95 -33.09 9.91
N SER A 49 -38.23 -33.16 9.52
CA SER A 49 -39.38 -32.68 10.31
C SER A 49 -39.28 -31.22 10.79
N ASP A 50 -38.43 -30.40 10.15
CA ASP A 50 -38.30 -28.97 10.44
C ASP A 50 -38.93 -28.15 9.30
N PRO A 51 -39.94 -27.30 9.58
CA PRO A 51 -40.58 -26.46 8.58
C PRO A 51 -39.82 -25.15 8.29
N LYS A 52 -38.86 -24.74 9.14
CA LYS A 52 -38.21 -23.42 9.09
C LYS A 52 -36.73 -23.50 8.76
N TYR A 53 -36.03 -24.49 9.27
CA TYR A 53 -34.58 -24.68 9.07
C TYR A 53 -34.25 -25.96 8.31
N CYS A 54 -35.15 -26.41 7.43
CA CYS A 54 -34.86 -27.52 6.52
C CYS A 54 -33.69 -27.14 5.57
N PRO A 55 -32.56 -27.87 5.58
CA PRO A 55 -31.45 -27.61 4.66
C PRO A 55 -31.78 -27.98 3.21
N GLY A 56 -32.86 -28.73 2.99
CA GLY A 56 -33.19 -29.39 1.74
C GLY A 56 -32.45 -30.73 1.60
N HIS A 57 -33.04 -31.65 0.84
CA HIS A 57 -32.50 -33.00 0.64
C HIS A 57 -32.39 -33.30 -0.86
N ILE A 58 -31.32 -33.98 -1.24
CA ILE A 58 -31.03 -34.34 -2.63
C ILE A 58 -31.89 -35.55 -3.01
N GLY A 59 -32.37 -35.61 -4.25
CA GLY A 59 -32.92 -36.83 -4.83
C GLY A 59 -32.12 -37.26 -6.05
N PHE A 60 -32.54 -38.34 -6.70
CA PHE A 60 -31.90 -38.77 -7.94
C PHE A 60 -32.89 -39.35 -8.95
N ILE A 61 -32.54 -39.26 -10.23
CA ILE A 61 -33.20 -39.96 -11.34
C ILE A 61 -32.27 -41.04 -11.84
N GLN A 62 -32.74 -42.29 -11.86
CA GLN A 62 -32.01 -43.42 -12.44
C GLN A 62 -32.19 -43.44 -13.96
N LEU A 63 -31.08 -43.42 -14.69
CA LEU A 63 -31.08 -43.46 -16.15
C LEU A 63 -31.23 -44.89 -16.66
N LYS A 64 -31.96 -45.07 -17.77
CA LYS A 64 -32.03 -46.39 -18.44
C LYS A 64 -30.75 -46.72 -19.18
N GLU A 65 -30.09 -45.71 -19.72
CA GLU A 65 -28.81 -45.83 -20.43
C GLU A 65 -27.82 -44.83 -19.83
N PRO A 66 -26.53 -45.21 -19.70
CA PRO A 66 -25.50 -44.31 -19.22
C PRO A 66 -25.29 -43.15 -20.21
N ILE A 67 -25.09 -41.95 -19.67
CA ILE A 67 -24.77 -40.75 -20.46
C ILE A 67 -23.40 -40.19 -20.06
N PHE A 68 -22.69 -39.56 -20.98
CA PHE A 68 -21.49 -38.81 -20.64
C PHE A 68 -21.86 -37.58 -19.79
N ASN A 69 -21.09 -37.29 -18.74
CA ASN A 69 -21.25 -36.05 -17.98
C ASN A 69 -20.80 -34.87 -18.87
N PRO A 70 -21.69 -33.90 -19.19
CA PRO A 70 -21.32 -32.81 -20.08
C PRO A 70 -20.20 -31.90 -19.54
N LEU A 71 -20.05 -31.78 -18.21
CA LEU A 71 -18.98 -30.99 -17.60
C LEU A 71 -17.60 -31.64 -17.79
N CYS A 72 -17.57 -32.97 -17.88
CA CYS A 72 -16.34 -33.75 -17.93
C CYS A 72 -16.01 -34.24 -19.34
N LEU A 73 -16.80 -33.89 -20.36
CA LEU A 73 -16.67 -34.46 -21.70
C LEU A 73 -15.26 -34.36 -22.29
N LYS A 74 -14.58 -33.21 -22.09
CA LYS A 74 -13.19 -33.02 -22.54
C LYS A 74 -12.23 -34.00 -21.85
N GLU A 75 -12.39 -34.21 -20.54
CA GLU A 75 -11.58 -35.16 -19.78
C GLU A 75 -11.90 -36.61 -20.15
N ILE A 76 -13.18 -36.95 -20.37
CA ILE A 76 -13.60 -38.28 -20.87
C ILE A 76 -12.90 -38.60 -22.18
N ILE A 77 -12.87 -37.65 -23.12
CA ILE A 77 -12.19 -37.82 -24.42
C ILE A 77 -10.70 -38.01 -24.22
N LYS A 78 -10.04 -37.17 -23.42
CA LYS A 78 -8.60 -37.30 -23.13
C LYS A 78 -8.26 -38.67 -22.53
N VAL A 79 -9.00 -39.11 -21.52
CA VAL A 79 -8.79 -40.42 -20.88
C VAL A 79 -9.04 -41.55 -21.88
N ALA A 80 -10.07 -41.44 -22.74
CA ALA A 80 -10.33 -42.42 -23.79
C ALA A 80 -9.21 -42.50 -24.85
N GLU A 81 -8.55 -41.38 -25.16
CA GLU A 81 -7.43 -41.32 -26.10
C GLU A 81 -6.12 -41.90 -25.51
N MET A 82 -5.99 -41.90 -24.18
CA MET A 82 -4.84 -42.51 -23.46
C MET A 82 -4.93 -44.03 -23.33
N ILE A 83 -6.13 -44.60 -23.49
CA ILE A 83 -6.38 -46.04 -23.30
C ILE A 83 -6.56 -46.72 -24.64
N TYR A 84 -5.78 -47.77 -24.88
CA TYR A 84 -5.95 -48.59 -26.07
C TYR A 84 -7.16 -49.53 -25.91
N PRO A 85 -8.19 -49.45 -26.77
CA PRO A 85 -9.46 -50.18 -26.56
C PRO A 85 -9.31 -51.70 -26.49
N ARG A 86 -8.30 -52.26 -27.15
CA ARG A 86 -8.12 -53.71 -27.32
C ARG A 86 -7.43 -54.39 -26.15
N CYS A 87 -6.31 -53.84 -25.68
CA CYS A 87 -5.52 -54.38 -24.56
C CYS A 87 -5.82 -53.70 -23.23
N ARG A 88 -6.57 -52.58 -23.23
CA ARG A 88 -6.84 -51.75 -22.05
C ARG A 88 -5.57 -51.28 -21.33
N SER A 89 -4.42 -51.35 -21.99
CA SER A 89 -3.17 -50.87 -21.42
C SER A 89 -3.09 -49.35 -21.54
N PHE A 90 -2.55 -48.76 -20.48
CA PHE A 90 -2.30 -47.33 -20.36
C PHE A 90 -0.91 -47.00 -20.90
N ASP A 91 -0.85 -46.03 -21.81
CA ASP A 91 0.37 -45.38 -22.32
C ASP A 91 1.58 -46.28 -22.65
N SER A 92 1.32 -47.51 -23.09
CA SER A 92 2.35 -48.42 -23.57
C SER A 92 2.68 -48.07 -25.02
N ILE A 93 3.62 -47.15 -25.25
CA ILE A 93 3.99 -46.67 -26.59
C ILE A 93 5.13 -47.51 -27.20
N GLY A 94 4.83 -48.16 -28.33
CA GLY A 94 5.79 -48.73 -29.28
C GLY A 94 5.81 -47.96 -30.61
N LYS A 95 6.79 -48.27 -31.47
CA LYS A 95 6.90 -47.69 -32.82
C LYS A 95 6.91 -48.80 -33.88
N ILE A 96 5.95 -48.74 -34.82
CA ILE A 96 5.97 -49.57 -36.03
C ILE A 96 5.92 -48.63 -37.23
N LYS A 97 6.94 -48.69 -38.11
CA LYS A 97 7.06 -47.84 -39.32
C LYS A 97 6.84 -46.34 -39.06
N GLY A 98 7.40 -45.82 -37.95
CA GLY A 98 7.30 -44.40 -37.57
C GLY A 98 5.96 -43.96 -36.95
N LYS A 99 4.96 -44.84 -36.85
CA LYS A 99 3.67 -44.56 -36.19
C LYS A 99 3.69 -45.05 -34.74
N LYS A 100 3.18 -44.22 -33.81
CA LYS A 100 2.96 -44.61 -32.40
C LYS A 100 1.87 -45.69 -32.35
N VAL A 101 2.19 -46.84 -31.78
CA VAL A 101 1.30 -47.98 -31.58
C VAL A 101 1.37 -48.46 -30.15
N CYS A 102 0.37 -49.21 -29.69
CA CYS A 102 0.45 -49.85 -28.40
C CYS A 102 1.52 -50.95 -28.38
N SER A 103 2.42 -50.96 -27.41
CA SER A 103 3.42 -52.03 -27.23
C SER A 103 2.81 -53.41 -26.97
N ASN A 104 1.55 -53.46 -26.50
CA ASN A 104 0.89 -54.70 -26.08
C ASN A 104 -0.08 -55.27 -27.14
N CYS A 105 -0.81 -54.42 -27.88
CA CYS A 105 -1.75 -54.87 -28.92
C CYS A 105 -1.45 -54.36 -30.34
N ASN A 106 -0.38 -53.60 -30.53
CA ASN A 106 0.00 -52.95 -31.80
C ASN A 106 -1.10 -52.07 -32.43
N ASP A 107 -2.11 -51.68 -31.65
CA ASP A 107 -3.21 -50.83 -32.12
C ASP A 107 -2.79 -49.36 -32.20
N HIS A 108 -3.39 -48.61 -33.11
CA HIS A 108 -3.05 -47.21 -33.32
C HIS A 108 -3.72 -46.31 -32.27
N ALA A 109 -3.06 -45.20 -31.93
CA ALA A 109 -3.68 -44.17 -31.10
C ALA A 109 -4.87 -43.54 -31.86
N LYS A 110 -6.05 -43.65 -31.25
CA LYS A 110 -7.33 -43.12 -31.76
C LYS A 110 -7.54 -41.70 -31.25
N VAL A 111 -8.25 -40.89 -32.04
CA VAL A 111 -8.58 -39.51 -31.68
C VAL A 111 -10.08 -39.35 -31.81
N TYR A 112 -10.76 -38.98 -30.74
CA TYR A 112 -12.22 -39.06 -30.71
C TYR A 112 -12.88 -37.70 -30.91
N THR A 113 -14.10 -37.73 -31.46
CA THR A 113 -15.08 -36.63 -31.43
C THR A 113 -16.39 -37.13 -30.86
N PHE A 114 -17.05 -36.31 -30.06
CA PHE A 114 -18.35 -36.65 -29.49
C PHE A 114 -19.50 -36.35 -30.46
N ASP A 115 -20.35 -37.33 -30.72
CA ASP A 115 -21.62 -37.17 -31.42
C ASP A 115 -22.79 -37.15 -30.42
N PRO A 116 -23.40 -35.98 -30.14
CA PRO A 116 -24.49 -35.86 -29.19
C PRO A 116 -25.80 -36.52 -29.67
N LYS A 117 -25.98 -36.77 -30.98
CA LYS A 117 -27.19 -37.41 -31.49
C LYS A 117 -27.17 -38.91 -31.23
N ARG A 118 -26.01 -39.54 -31.43
CA ARG A 118 -25.80 -40.98 -31.23
C ARG A 118 -25.30 -41.33 -29.83
N MET A 119 -24.94 -40.34 -29.02
CA MET A 119 -24.37 -40.50 -27.67
C MET A 119 -23.15 -41.42 -27.66
N CYS A 120 -22.25 -41.22 -28.63
CA CYS A 120 -21.04 -42.01 -28.77
C CYS A 120 -19.83 -41.14 -29.13
N LEU A 121 -18.64 -41.69 -28.88
CA LEU A 121 -17.38 -41.17 -29.38
C LEU A 121 -17.07 -41.81 -30.72
N ILE A 122 -16.74 -41.00 -31.72
CA ILE A 122 -16.40 -41.42 -33.08
C ILE A 122 -14.91 -41.17 -33.30
N ASP A 123 -14.17 -42.14 -33.83
CA ASP A 123 -12.77 -41.91 -34.20
C ASP A 123 -12.69 -41.00 -35.44
N LYS A 124 -11.88 -39.94 -35.37
CA LYS A 124 -11.66 -39.00 -36.48
C LYS A 124 -11.05 -39.68 -37.69
N LYS A 125 -10.21 -40.71 -37.48
CA LYS A 125 -9.52 -41.42 -38.57
C LYS A 125 -10.40 -42.52 -39.19
N GLU A 126 -11.24 -43.14 -38.38
CA GLU A 126 -12.14 -44.22 -38.78
C GLU A 126 -13.58 -43.94 -38.28
N PRO A 127 -14.38 -43.17 -39.04
CA PRO A 127 -15.73 -42.77 -38.61
C PRO A 127 -16.72 -43.92 -38.38
N SER A 128 -16.42 -45.11 -38.90
CA SER A 128 -17.18 -46.34 -38.65
C SER A 128 -16.97 -46.88 -37.24
N TYR A 129 -15.84 -46.57 -36.61
CA TYR A 129 -15.55 -46.98 -35.25
C TYR A 129 -16.18 -46.00 -34.25
N THR A 130 -17.14 -46.52 -33.48
CA THR A 130 -17.84 -45.74 -32.45
C THR A 130 -17.83 -46.45 -31.10
N ILE A 131 -17.71 -45.68 -30.02
CA ILE A 131 -17.75 -46.19 -28.64
C ILE A 131 -18.90 -45.52 -27.91
N SER A 132 -19.86 -46.31 -27.43
CA SER A 132 -20.96 -45.80 -26.60
C SER A 132 -20.52 -45.56 -25.16
N ALA A 133 -21.29 -44.76 -24.43
CA ALA A 133 -21.04 -44.48 -23.01
C ALA A 133 -20.97 -45.76 -22.15
N ALA A 134 -21.82 -46.75 -22.42
CA ALA A 134 -21.81 -48.03 -21.69
C ALA A 134 -20.50 -48.81 -21.89
N VAL A 135 -20.02 -48.89 -23.13
CA VAL A 135 -18.76 -49.58 -23.46
C VAL A 135 -17.58 -48.86 -22.80
N LEU A 136 -17.55 -47.53 -22.88
CA LEU A 136 -16.47 -46.75 -22.29
C LEU A 136 -16.45 -46.87 -20.76
N LYS A 137 -17.62 -46.90 -20.11
CA LYS A 137 -17.72 -47.10 -18.66
C LYS A 137 -17.16 -48.45 -18.22
N ASN A 138 -17.40 -49.51 -18.99
CA ASN A 138 -16.82 -50.83 -18.73
C ASN A 138 -15.30 -50.83 -18.89
N ILE A 139 -14.76 -50.08 -19.87
CA ILE A 139 -13.31 -49.91 -20.03
C ILE A 139 -12.73 -49.17 -18.82
N PHE A 140 -13.34 -48.07 -18.41
CA PHE A 140 -12.87 -47.29 -17.25
C PHE A 140 -12.99 -48.05 -15.93
N SER A 141 -14.00 -48.92 -15.78
CA SER A 141 -14.16 -49.75 -14.59
C SER A 141 -13.11 -50.85 -14.47
N ALA A 142 -12.41 -51.19 -15.55
CA ALA A 142 -11.34 -52.18 -15.57
C ALA A 142 -9.94 -51.58 -15.31
N LEU A 143 -9.84 -50.26 -15.13
CA LEU A 143 -8.57 -49.59 -14.83
C LEU A 143 -8.12 -49.90 -13.40
N LEU A 144 -6.81 -50.11 -13.23
CA LEU A 144 -6.20 -50.31 -11.91
C LEU A 144 -6.03 -48.97 -11.19
N ASN A 145 -6.10 -48.97 -9.86
CA ASN A 145 -5.98 -47.76 -9.04
C ASN A 145 -4.65 -47.02 -9.28
N ASP A 146 -3.54 -47.73 -9.49
CA ASP A 146 -2.25 -47.11 -9.79
C ASP A 146 -2.29 -46.33 -11.11
N GLN A 147 -2.94 -46.88 -12.15
CA GLN A 147 -3.13 -46.20 -13.44
C GLN A 147 -3.98 -44.93 -13.29
N ILE A 148 -5.02 -45.00 -12.45
CA ILE A 148 -5.92 -43.87 -12.16
C ILE A 148 -5.14 -42.74 -11.46
N ARG A 149 -4.25 -43.08 -10.50
CA ARG A 149 -3.36 -42.11 -9.85
C ARG A 149 -2.34 -41.52 -10.82
N PHE A 150 -1.76 -42.32 -11.72
CA PHE A 150 -0.86 -41.81 -12.76
C PHE A 150 -1.55 -40.82 -13.72
N MET A 151 -2.87 -40.97 -13.94
CA MET A 151 -3.67 -40.00 -14.69
C MET A 151 -3.98 -38.71 -13.90
N GLY A 152 -3.58 -38.62 -12.63
CA GLY A 152 -3.81 -37.46 -11.77
C GLY A 152 -5.15 -37.49 -11.03
N TYR A 153 -5.79 -38.65 -10.89
CA TYR A 153 -7.04 -38.79 -10.13
C TYR A 153 -6.81 -39.55 -8.82
N ASP A 154 -6.89 -38.85 -7.69
CA ASP A 154 -6.67 -39.46 -6.36
C ASP A 154 -7.97 -39.90 -5.67
N LEU A 155 -9.01 -39.05 -5.73
CA LEU A 155 -10.29 -39.23 -5.01
C LEU A 155 -11.47 -39.54 -5.93
N SER A 156 -11.25 -39.63 -7.24
CA SER A 156 -12.33 -39.84 -8.22
C SER A 156 -11.89 -40.85 -9.27
N SER A 157 -12.83 -41.59 -9.84
CA SER A 157 -12.54 -42.57 -10.89
C SER A 157 -13.11 -42.10 -12.23
N PRO A 158 -12.40 -42.30 -13.35
CA PRO A 158 -12.93 -41.96 -14.67
C PRO A 158 -14.29 -42.61 -14.99
N LYS A 159 -14.61 -43.76 -14.37
CA LYS A 159 -15.90 -44.44 -14.53
C LYS A 159 -17.09 -43.57 -14.07
N ASP A 160 -16.85 -42.66 -13.11
CA ASP A 160 -17.86 -41.79 -12.51
C ASP A 160 -18.14 -40.54 -13.37
N PHE A 161 -17.31 -40.28 -14.38
CA PHE A 161 -17.60 -39.27 -15.41
C PHE A 161 -18.74 -39.70 -16.34
N ILE A 162 -19.12 -40.98 -16.30
CA ILE A 162 -20.24 -41.53 -17.06
C ILE A 162 -21.39 -41.81 -16.10
N MET A 163 -22.46 -41.03 -16.24
CA MET A 163 -23.54 -40.95 -15.28
C MET A 163 -24.57 -42.06 -15.52
N ASN A 164 -24.89 -42.81 -14.45
CA ASN A 164 -26.07 -43.68 -14.40
C ASN A 164 -27.23 -43.03 -13.62
N HIS A 165 -26.91 -42.05 -12.78
CA HIS A 165 -27.87 -41.33 -11.96
C HIS A 165 -27.65 -39.82 -12.14
N ILE A 166 -28.74 -39.08 -12.33
CA ILE A 166 -28.72 -37.62 -12.32
C ILE A 166 -29.15 -37.15 -10.93
N PRO A 167 -28.30 -36.42 -10.19
CA PRO A 167 -28.70 -35.82 -8.93
C PRO A 167 -29.70 -34.69 -9.18
N VAL A 168 -30.75 -34.66 -8.38
CA VAL A 168 -31.80 -33.66 -8.44
C VAL A 168 -31.68 -32.77 -7.22
N VAL A 169 -31.34 -31.50 -7.46
CA VAL A 169 -31.09 -30.51 -6.41
C VAL A 169 -32.31 -30.32 -5.51
N PRO A 170 -32.18 -29.99 -4.21
CA PRO A 170 -33.32 -29.81 -3.31
C PRO A 170 -34.29 -28.70 -3.71
N ASN A 171 -35.50 -28.72 -3.12
CA ASN A 171 -36.52 -27.71 -3.39
C ASN A 171 -36.10 -26.28 -3.03
N CYS A 172 -35.27 -26.09 -1.99
CA CYS A 172 -34.76 -24.77 -1.59
C CYS A 172 -33.86 -24.11 -2.66
N ILE A 173 -33.20 -24.91 -3.52
CA ILE A 173 -32.29 -24.39 -4.57
C ILE A 173 -33.02 -24.04 -5.87
N ARG A 174 -34.14 -24.72 -6.17
CA ARG A 174 -34.87 -24.58 -7.45
C ARG A 174 -35.69 -23.28 -7.57
N LEU A 175 -35.31 -22.20 -6.86
CA LEU A 175 -36.04 -20.94 -6.69
C LEU A 175 -36.94 -20.57 -7.87
N SER A 176 -38.24 -20.48 -7.59
CA SER A 176 -39.31 -20.14 -8.53
C SER A 176 -40.63 -19.88 -7.81
N SER A 177 -41.34 -18.84 -8.23
CA SER A 177 -42.61 -18.35 -7.68
C SER A 177 -43.82 -19.13 -8.20
N GLY A 178 -43.60 -20.21 -8.97
CA GLY A 178 -44.67 -21.05 -9.45
C GLY A 178 -44.24 -22.44 -9.96
N PRO A 179 -45.20 -23.34 -10.16
CA PRO A 179 -44.97 -24.72 -10.62
C PRO A 179 -44.50 -24.85 -12.09
N GLN A 180 -44.35 -23.74 -12.82
CA GLN A 180 -44.00 -23.72 -14.26
C GLN A 180 -42.52 -23.39 -14.56
N ASP A 181 -41.72 -23.06 -13.54
CA ASP A 181 -40.41 -22.42 -13.72
C ASP A 181 -39.23 -23.41 -13.92
N SER A 182 -38.17 -22.91 -14.55
CA SER A 182 -37.30 -23.58 -15.54
C SER A 182 -36.64 -24.93 -15.17
N LEU A 183 -36.21 -25.17 -13.92
CA LEU A 183 -35.45 -26.39 -13.54
C LEU A 183 -36.32 -27.64 -13.30
N ALA A 184 -37.43 -27.49 -12.58
CA ALA A 184 -38.33 -28.62 -12.31
C ALA A 184 -38.95 -29.18 -13.60
N ARG A 185 -39.23 -28.28 -14.56
CA ARG A 185 -39.67 -28.64 -15.92
C ARG A 185 -38.67 -29.53 -16.65
N LEU A 186 -37.37 -29.20 -16.57
CA LEU A 186 -36.30 -29.97 -17.23
C LEU A 186 -36.12 -31.34 -16.57
N TYR A 187 -36.12 -31.43 -15.24
CA TYR A 187 -36.12 -32.72 -14.55
C TYR A 187 -37.33 -33.58 -14.94
N GLY A 188 -38.51 -32.97 -15.07
CA GLY A 188 -39.70 -33.66 -15.59
C GLY A 188 -39.56 -34.08 -17.06
N SER A 189 -38.83 -33.33 -17.88
CA SER A 189 -38.52 -33.68 -19.28
C SER A 189 -37.56 -34.87 -19.35
N ILE A 190 -36.49 -34.84 -18.56
CA ILE A 190 -35.53 -35.94 -18.42
C ILE A 190 -36.25 -37.23 -18.03
N LEU A 191 -37.16 -37.16 -17.05
CA LEU A 191 -37.91 -38.33 -16.58
C LEU A 191 -38.80 -38.92 -17.68
N ARG A 192 -39.52 -38.08 -18.44
CA ARG A 192 -40.36 -38.53 -19.57
C ARG A 192 -39.53 -39.13 -20.70
N ASN A 193 -38.37 -38.56 -20.97
CA ASN A 193 -37.49 -38.94 -22.07
C ASN A 193 -36.37 -39.90 -21.65
N ASN A 194 -36.45 -40.54 -20.49
CA ASN A 194 -35.38 -41.37 -19.92
C ASN A 194 -35.02 -42.62 -20.77
N GLY A 195 -35.77 -42.90 -21.84
CA GLY A 195 -35.41 -43.90 -22.86
C GLY A 195 -34.61 -43.36 -24.05
N ASN A 196 -34.31 -42.05 -24.11
CA ASN A 196 -33.54 -41.42 -25.17
C ASN A 196 -32.37 -40.63 -24.58
N ALA A 197 -31.18 -41.26 -24.55
CA ALA A 197 -29.97 -40.71 -23.97
C ALA A 197 -29.57 -39.33 -24.56
N SER A 198 -29.82 -39.08 -25.85
CA SER A 198 -29.48 -37.81 -26.51
C SER A 198 -30.33 -36.65 -25.98
N VAL A 199 -31.63 -36.87 -25.82
CA VAL A 199 -32.55 -35.85 -25.27
C VAL A 199 -32.23 -35.59 -23.80
N VAL A 200 -32.00 -36.64 -23.01
CA VAL A 200 -31.60 -36.52 -21.61
C VAL A 200 -30.31 -35.73 -21.47
N TYR A 201 -29.30 -36.03 -22.29
CA TYR A 201 -28.03 -35.32 -22.29
C TYR A 201 -28.23 -33.82 -22.59
N LYS A 202 -29.05 -33.48 -23.58
CA LYS A 202 -29.35 -32.08 -23.93
C LYS A 202 -30.08 -31.35 -22.80
N ASP A 203 -31.12 -31.95 -22.23
CA ASP A 203 -31.88 -31.35 -21.13
C ASP A 203 -31.02 -31.18 -19.88
N TYR A 204 -30.20 -32.19 -19.55
CA TYR A 204 -29.26 -32.09 -18.43
C TYR A 204 -28.18 -31.04 -18.69
N PHE A 205 -27.62 -30.97 -19.90
CA PHE A 205 -26.69 -29.92 -20.30
C PHE A 205 -27.29 -28.52 -20.12
N THR A 206 -28.58 -28.35 -20.43
CA THR A 206 -29.30 -27.09 -20.19
C THR A 206 -29.46 -26.76 -18.69
N ILE A 207 -29.60 -27.76 -17.82
CA ILE A 207 -29.65 -27.55 -16.35
C ILE A 207 -28.31 -26.97 -15.83
N ILE A 208 -27.18 -27.40 -16.39
CA ILE A 208 -25.84 -27.04 -15.90
C ILE A 208 -25.15 -25.95 -16.73
N GLY A 209 -25.44 -25.77 -18.01
CA GLY A 209 -24.65 -24.99 -18.99
C GLY A 209 -24.78 -23.47 -18.89
N LYS A 210 -23.81 -22.71 -19.43
CA LYS A 210 -23.63 -21.28 -19.14
C LYS A 210 -24.56 -20.29 -19.88
N ASP A 211 -25.31 -20.68 -20.91
CA ASP A 211 -26.10 -19.73 -21.74
C ASP A 211 -27.45 -20.29 -22.21
N SER A 212 -28.08 -21.17 -21.43
CA SER A 212 -29.23 -21.96 -21.91
C SER A 212 -30.61 -21.32 -21.71
N PHE A 213 -30.71 -20.10 -21.18
CA PHE A 213 -31.98 -19.41 -20.91
C PHE A 213 -31.89 -17.89 -21.18
N GLU A 214 -32.85 -17.33 -21.91
CA GLU A 214 -32.90 -15.91 -22.28
C GLU A 214 -33.24 -14.95 -21.12
N ASN A 215 -33.76 -15.43 -19.98
CA ASN A 215 -34.35 -14.56 -18.94
C ASN A 215 -33.85 -14.84 -17.52
N ASN A 216 -32.55 -14.75 -17.22
CA ASN A 216 -31.94 -14.68 -15.86
C ASN A 216 -32.39 -15.68 -14.75
N GLU A 217 -33.31 -16.63 -15.00
CA GLU A 217 -33.71 -17.76 -14.16
C GLU A 217 -32.83 -19.00 -14.43
N GLY A 218 -31.55 -18.73 -14.70
CA GLY A 218 -30.65 -19.60 -15.44
C GLY A 218 -30.33 -20.95 -14.79
N SER A 219 -29.53 -21.71 -15.54
CA SER A 219 -28.84 -22.93 -15.12
C SER A 219 -28.13 -22.79 -13.78
N LEU A 220 -27.74 -23.92 -13.19
CA LEU A 220 -27.02 -23.94 -11.92
C LEU A 220 -25.73 -23.10 -11.97
N ILE A 221 -24.98 -23.12 -13.09
CA ILE A 221 -23.77 -22.30 -13.24
C ILE A 221 -24.09 -20.81 -13.23
N ASN A 222 -25.19 -20.37 -13.86
CA ASN A 222 -25.57 -18.94 -13.87
C ASN A 222 -26.11 -18.47 -12.52
N ARG A 223 -26.70 -19.37 -11.73
CA ARG A 223 -27.09 -19.06 -10.34
C ARG A 223 -25.88 -18.87 -9.44
N ILE A 224 -24.79 -19.60 -9.70
CA ILE A 224 -23.57 -19.55 -8.90
C ILE A 224 -22.65 -18.41 -9.34
N SER A 225 -22.41 -18.28 -10.64
CA SER A 225 -21.44 -17.38 -11.26
C SER A 225 -22.08 -16.11 -11.85
N GLY A 226 -21.26 -15.13 -12.24
CA GLY A 226 -21.72 -13.88 -12.86
C GLY A 226 -21.95 -12.73 -11.88
N LYS A 227 -22.35 -11.56 -12.41
CA LYS A 227 -22.50 -10.31 -11.62
C LYS A 227 -23.66 -10.38 -10.61
N GLN A 228 -24.74 -11.07 -10.96
CA GLN A 228 -25.93 -11.27 -10.13
C GLN A 228 -25.98 -12.65 -9.45
N GLY A 229 -24.91 -13.44 -9.61
CA GLY A 229 -24.82 -14.79 -9.05
C GLY A 229 -24.68 -14.81 -7.53
N THR A 230 -24.90 -15.99 -6.95
CA THR A 230 -24.97 -16.22 -5.50
C THR A 230 -23.69 -15.81 -4.78
N PHE A 231 -22.51 -16.15 -5.31
CA PHE A 231 -21.23 -15.80 -4.70
C PHE A 231 -21.05 -14.29 -4.56
N ARG A 232 -21.33 -13.53 -5.63
CA ARG A 232 -21.15 -12.08 -5.57
C ARG A 232 -22.22 -11.40 -4.74
N ARG A 233 -23.47 -11.84 -4.85
CA ARG A 233 -24.62 -11.20 -4.19
C ARG A 233 -24.68 -11.47 -2.69
N TYR A 234 -24.45 -12.72 -2.27
CA TYR A 234 -24.71 -13.14 -0.88
C TYR A 234 -23.45 -13.40 -0.06
N ILE A 235 -22.29 -13.61 -0.69
CA ILE A 235 -21.01 -13.81 0.00
C ILE A 235 -20.21 -12.51 -0.03
N LEU A 236 -19.86 -12.01 -1.22
CA LEU A 236 -19.00 -10.81 -1.35
C LEU A 236 -19.74 -9.48 -1.15
N GLY A 237 -21.01 -9.40 -1.54
CA GLY A 237 -21.82 -8.17 -1.55
C GLY A 237 -22.88 -8.09 -0.44
N LYS A 238 -22.73 -8.89 0.62
CA LYS A 238 -23.73 -8.98 1.69
C LYS A 238 -23.81 -7.65 2.45
N ARG A 239 -25.01 -7.08 2.51
CA ARG A 239 -25.26 -5.87 3.33
C ARG A 239 -25.37 -6.24 4.81
N ASN A 240 -24.67 -5.49 5.65
CA ASN A 240 -24.75 -5.64 7.10
C ASN A 240 -26.07 -5.03 7.61
N LYS A 241 -26.67 -5.63 8.64
CA LYS A 241 -27.91 -5.14 9.28
C LYS A 241 -27.64 -4.17 10.44
N HIS A 242 -26.45 -4.23 11.03
CA HIS A 242 -26.05 -3.41 12.19
C HIS A 242 -24.99 -2.39 11.78
N CYS A 243 -25.35 -1.50 10.86
CA CYS A 243 -24.50 -0.40 10.40
C CYS A 243 -25.31 0.88 10.20
N ALA A 244 -24.63 2.01 10.27
CA ALA A 244 -25.18 3.32 9.95
C ALA A 244 -24.26 4.02 8.94
N ARG A 245 -24.81 4.98 8.21
CA ARG A 245 -24.08 5.85 7.30
C ARG A 245 -24.67 7.24 7.40
N ALA A 246 -23.82 8.24 7.57
CA ALA A 246 -24.22 9.64 7.62
C ALA A 246 -23.06 10.55 7.25
N VAL A 247 -23.37 11.81 6.97
CA VAL A 247 -22.40 12.88 6.73
C VAL A 247 -21.55 13.09 7.98
N ILE A 248 -20.26 13.37 7.78
CA ILE A 248 -19.33 13.71 8.86
C ILE A 248 -19.28 15.22 9.10
N THR A 249 -19.05 15.61 10.37
CA THR A 249 -18.86 17.01 10.77
C THR A 249 -17.66 17.13 11.70
N PRO A 250 -16.87 18.21 11.60
CA PRO A 250 -15.72 18.40 12.48
C PRO A 250 -16.19 18.73 13.89
N ASP A 251 -15.56 18.13 14.89
CA ASP A 251 -15.72 18.53 16.29
C ASP A 251 -14.35 18.53 16.97
N PRO A 252 -13.70 19.70 17.17
CA PRO A 252 -12.40 19.78 17.83
C PRO A 252 -12.49 19.53 19.35
N ASN A 253 -13.70 19.50 19.92
CA ASN A 253 -13.89 19.26 21.36
C ASN A 253 -13.98 17.77 21.70
N ILE A 254 -14.19 16.91 20.70
CA ILE A 254 -14.14 15.46 20.89
C ILE A 254 -12.68 14.99 20.85
N ASP A 255 -12.36 14.01 21.70
CA ASP A 255 -11.01 13.48 21.74
C ASP A 255 -10.67 12.75 20.42
N VAL A 256 -9.38 12.67 20.09
CA VAL A 256 -8.91 12.18 18.77
C VAL A 256 -9.31 10.71 18.52
N ASP A 257 -9.47 9.91 19.57
CA ASP A 257 -9.89 8.51 19.52
C ASP A 257 -11.38 8.28 19.79
N GLU A 258 -12.18 9.34 19.84
CA GLU A 258 -13.62 9.29 20.05
C GLU A 258 -14.38 9.65 18.78
N VAL A 259 -15.62 9.14 18.69
CA VAL A 259 -16.57 9.48 17.62
C VAL A 259 -17.91 9.86 18.21
N GLY A 260 -18.44 11.00 17.77
CA GLY A 260 -19.76 11.47 18.14
C GLY A 260 -20.84 10.75 17.35
N ILE A 261 -21.74 10.07 18.06
CA ILE A 261 -22.81 9.25 17.49
C ILE A 261 -24.17 9.88 17.84
N PRO A 262 -25.01 10.19 16.84
CA PRO A 262 -26.41 10.53 17.05
C PRO A 262 -27.16 9.52 17.92
N LEU A 263 -27.89 9.98 18.94
CA LEU A 263 -28.73 9.08 19.76
C LEU A 263 -29.70 8.22 18.94
N SER A 264 -30.18 8.76 17.81
CA SER A 264 -31.06 8.04 16.88
C SER A 264 -30.41 6.79 16.25
N PHE A 265 -29.08 6.72 16.21
CA PHE A 265 -28.34 5.61 15.61
C PHE A 265 -28.05 4.48 16.61
N CYS A 266 -28.00 4.79 17.91
CA CYS A 266 -27.56 3.86 18.96
C CYS A 266 -28.37 2.56 18.98
N SER A 267 -29.70 2.64 18.88
CA SER A 267 -30.59 1.47 18.88
C SER A 267 -30.31 0.49 17.72
N ASN A 268 -30.07 1.02 16.52
CA ASN A 268 -29.80 0.19 15.33
C ASN A 268 -28.37 -0.38 15.33
N LEU A 269 -27.41 0.40 15.81
CA LEU A 269 -26.00 0.01 15.91
C LEU A 269 -25.72 -0.92 17.10
N LYS A 270 -26.62 -0.97 18.10
CA LYS A 270 -26.42 -1.65 19.39
C LYS A 270 -25.32 -1.02 20.26
N VAL A 271 -25.10 0.29 20.13
CA VAL A 271 -24.26 1.05 21.07
C VAL A 271 -25.08 1.29 22.33
N GLN A 272 -24.57 0.88 23.49
CA GLN A 272 -25.33 0.93 24.75
C GLN A 272 -24.86 2.06 25.67
N LYS A 273 -23.58 2.40 25.62
CA LYS A 273 -22.96 3.40 26.48
C LYS A 273 -21.79 4.09 25.81
N ASP A 274 -21.41 5.24 26.35
CA ASP A 274 -20.17 5.91 25.97
C ASP A 274 -18.96 5.01 26.25
N GLY A 275 -17.96 5.08 25.37
CA GLY A 275 -16.77 4.24 25.40
C GLY A 275 -16.93 2.87 24.71
N ASP A 276 -18.10 2.50 24.20
CA ASP A 276 -18.23 1.30 23.36
C ASP A 276 -17.42 1.46 22.05
N TYR A 277 -16.74 0.40 21.61
CA TYR A 277 -15.94 0.45 20.37
C TYR A 277 -16.82 0.41 19.12
N VAL A 278 -16.56 1.37 18.24
CA VAL A 278 -17.24 1.55 16.97
C VAL A 278 -16.21 1.76 15.87
N LEU A 279 -16.36 1.00 14.78
CA LEU A 279 -15.50 1.08 13.61
C LEU A 279 -16.06 2.10 12.63
N LEU A 280 -15.22 3.04 12.20
CA LEU A 280 -15.51 3.96 11.11
C LEU A 280 -14.80 3.52 9.84
N ASN A 281 -15.51 3.60 8.71
CA ASN A 281 -14.99 3.30 7.38
C ASN A 281 -15.43 4.33 6.35
N ARG A 282 -14.46 4.97 5.68
CA ARG A 282 -14.70 5.77 4.49
C ARG A 282 -14.45 4.95 3.23
N GLN A 283 -15.44 4.92 2.34
CA GLN A 283 -15.31 4.26 1.05
C GLN A 283 -14.81 5.26 0.01
N PRO A 284 -13.87 4.88 -0.88
CA PRO A 284 -13.24 3.57 -1.01
C PRO A 284 -12.13 3.30 0.02
N SER A 285 -12.09 2.08 0.57
CA SER A 285 -11.06 1.67 1.53
C SER A 285 -9.78 1.25 0.79
N LEU A 286 -8.82 2.17 0.66
CA LEU A 286 -7.57 1.93 -0.08
C LEU A 286 -6.44 1.43 0.84
N GLN A 287 -6.42 1.91 2.08
CA GLN A 287 -5.41 1.58 3.06
C GLN A 287 -6.04 0.86 4.25
N ARG A 288 -5.23 0.11 5.01
CA ARG A 288 -5.67 -0.51 6.28
C ARG A 288 -6.28 0.53 7.22
N MET A 289 -5.68 1.73 7.21
CA MET A 289 -6.07 2.91 7.98
C MET A 289 -7.45 3.49 7.63
N SER A 290 -8.03 3.11 6.49
CA SER A 290 -9.39 3.53 6.13
C SER A 290 -10.47 2.84 6.97
N LEU A 291 -10.10 1.92 7.86
CA LEU A 291 -10.95 1.31 8.88
C LEU A 291 -10.27 1.40 10.25
N MET A 292 -10.82 2.20 11.16
CA MET A 292 -10.28 2.37 12.52
C MET A 292 -11.39 2.27 13.56
N ALA A 293 -11.02 1.84 14.77
CA ALA A 293 -11.91 1.77 15.92
C ALA A 293 -11.81 3.03 16.78
N PHE A 294 -12.97 3.55 17.17
CA PHE A 294 -13.16 4.73 18.00
C PHE A 294 -14.01 4.38 19.22
N ARG A 295 -13.84 5.15 20.28
CA ARG A 295 -14.74 5.14 21.44
C ARG A 295 -15.99 5.95 21.11
N ALA A 296 -17.16 5.34 21.25
CA ALA A 296 -18.43 6.01 21.01
C ALA A 296 -18.68 7.10 22.07
N ARG A 297 -19.13 8.27 21.62
CA ARG A 297 -19.70 9.33 22.46
C ARG A 297 -21.09 9.66 21.94
N MET A 298 -22.12 9.42 22.75
CA MET A 298 -23.51 9.64 22.36
C MET A 298 -23.85 11.14 22.41
N ILE A 299 -24.40 11.67 21.31
CA ILE A 299 -24.74 13.08 21.15
C ILE A 299 -26.25 13.23 20.92
N PRO A 300 -27.00 13.91 21.81
CA PRO A 300 -28.45 14.01 21.74
C PRO A 300 -29.00 14.71 20.49
N ASP A 301 -28.46 15.88 20.15
CA ASP A 301 -29.02 16.76 19.11
C ASP A 301 -28.18 16.77 17.82
N SER A 302 -27.59 15.62 17.46
CA SER A 302 -26.80 15.49 16.24
C SER A 302 -27.47 14.54 15.26
N CYS A 303 -27.41 14.89 13.97
CA CYS A 303 -27.82 14.03 12.85
C CYS A 303 -26.62 13.56 12.01
N THR A 304 -25.41 13.93 12.42
CA THR A 304 -24.15 13.71 11.70
C THR A 304 -23.18 12.93 12.57
N ILE A 305 -22.21 12.26 11.94
CA ILE A 305 -21.12 11.63 12.67
C ILE A 305 -20.10 12.72 13.01
N ARG A 306 -19.80 12.94 14.28
CA ARG A 306 -18.78 13.92 14.67
C ARG A 306 -17.42 13.25 14.83
N ILE A 307 -16.41 13.81 14.20
CA ILE A 307 -15.04 13.31 14.29
C ILE A 307 -14.07 14.45 14.57
N ASN A 308 -12.97 14.11 15.24
CA ASN A 308 -11.86 15.03 15.38
C ASN A 308 -11.19 15.26 13.99
N PRO A 309 -10.90 16.51 13.58
CA PRO A 309 -10.26 16.78 12.29
C PRO A 309 -8.92 16.07 12.06
N PHE A 310 -8.18 15.70 13.12
CA PHE A 310 -6.85 15.09 13.00
C PHE A 310 -6.86 13.67 12.43
N VAL A 311 -8.02 13.00 12.43
CA VAL A 311 -8.15 11.67 11.79
C VAL A 311 -8.52 11.74 10.31
N CYS A 312 -8.93 12.91 9.80
CA CYS A 312 -9.32 13.08 8.41
C CYS A 312 -8.22 12.68 7.40
N PRO A 313 -6.92 12.99 7.61
CA PRO A 313 -5.87 12.54 6.70
C PRO A 313 -5.78 11.01 6.57
N ALA A 314 -6.05 10.25 7.63
CA ALA A 314 -6.05 8.79 7.60
C ALA A 314 -7.18 8.20 6.73
N PHE A 315 -8.31 8.91 6.63
CA PHE A 315 -9.44 8.54 5.78
C PHE A 315 -9.42 9.20 4.39
N ASN A 316 -8.48 10.13 4.17
CA ASN A 316 -8.49 11.05 3.04
C ASN A 316 -9.86 11.75 2.88
N ALA A 317 -10.44 12.17 4.01
CA ALA A 317 -11.78 12.74 4.10
C ALA A 317 -11.73 14.25 4.29
N ASP A 318 -12.79 14.93 3.87
CA ASP A 318 -13.05 16.33 4.20
C ASP A 318 -14.49 16.50 4.71
N PHE A 319 -14.97 17.74 4.80
CA PHE A 319 -16.26 18.08 5.39
C PHE A 319 -17.20 18.77 4.39
N ASP A 320 -17.08 18.47 3.10
CA ASP A 320 -17.90 19.08 2.04
C ASP A 320 -19.25 18.37 1.78
N GLY A 321 -19.52 17.30 2.53
CA GLY A 321 -20.66 16.40 2.31
C GLY A 321 -20.28 14.92 2.36
N ASP A 322 -18.99 14.62 2.55
CA ASP A 322 -18.46 13.28 2.77
C ASP A 322 -19.25 12.47 3.82
N GLU A 323 -19.50 11.20 3.49
CA GLU A 323 -20.24 10.26 4.34
C GLU A 323 -19.35 9.09 4.76
N MET A 324 -19.47 8.67 6.01
CA MET A 324 -18.77 7.50 6.54
C MET A 324 -19.73 6.42 7.02
N ASN A 325 -19.27 5.17 6.94
CA ASN A 325 -20.00 4.01 7.46
C ASN A 325 -19.53 3.69 8.87
N MET A 326 -20.46 3.25 9.70
CA MET A 326 -20.24 2.97 11.11
C MET A 326 -20.69 1.56 11.47
N PHE A 327 -19.87 0.82 12.21
CA PHE A 327 -20.15 -0.55 12.64
C PHE A 327 -19.83 -0.73 14.13
N CYS A 328 -20.72 -1.35 14.90
CA CYS A 328 -20.45 -1.61 16.32
C CYS A 328 -19.82 -2.99 16.53
N ALA A 329 -18.74 -3.04 17.32
CA ALA A 329 -18.18 -4.28 17.81
C ALA A 329 -19.05 -4.83 18.96
N SER A 330 -19.96 -5.75 18.65
CA SER A 330 -20.93 -6.25 19.63
C SER A 330 -20.39 -7.39 20.52
N SER A 331 -19.52 -8.24 20.00
CA SER A 331 -18.98 -9.39 20.73
C SER A 331 -17.74 -9.01 21.54
N TYR A 332 -17.52 -9.67 22.69
CA TYR A 332 -16.34 -9.42 23.52
C TYR A 332 -15.00 -9.62 22.75
N PRO A 333 -14.81 -10.72 21.98
CA PRO A 333 -13.61 -10.86 21.15
C PRO A 333 -13.45 -9.73 20.13
N SER A 334 -14.53 -9.30 19.47
CA SER A 334 -14.47 -8.18 18.51
C SER A 334 -14.09 -6.85 19.18
N LYS A 335 -14.59 -6.60 20.41
CA LYS A 335 -14.21 -5.42 21.19
C LYS A 335 -12.73 -5.45 21.57
N ALA A 336 -12.22 -6.60 22.01
CA ALA A 336 -10.80 -6.78 22.33
C ALA A 336 -9.91 -6.63 21.09
N GLU A 337 -10.33 -7.15 19.94
CA GLU A 337 -9.63 -6.98 18.66
C GLU A 337 -9.58 -5.50 18.25
N CYS A 338 -10.69 -4.77 18.43
CA CYS A 338 -10.72 -3.33 18.17
C CYS A 338 -9.70 -2.58 19.05
N ASP A 339 -9.70 -2.83 20.36
CA ASP A 339 -8.81 -2.17 21.31
C ASP A 339 -7.33 -2.45 21.04
N VAL A 340 -6.99 -3.70 20.72
CA VAL A 340 -5.59 -4.13 20.58
C VAL A 340 -5.01 -3.80 19.20
N LEU A 341 -5.82 -3.84 18.13
CA LEU A 341 -5.30 -3.78 16.75
C LEU A 341 -5.79 -2.59 15.91
N LEU A 342 -6.98 -2.04 16.19
CA LEU A 342 -7.66 -1.10 15.29
C LEU A 342 -7.90 0.27 15.92
N ALA A 343 -7.75 0.40 17.24
CA ALA A 343 -7.92 1.66 17.95
C ALA A 343 -7.00 2.75 17.38
N VAL A 344 -7.45 4.00 17.43
CA VAL A 344 -6.71 5.13 16.85
C VAL A 344 -5.29 5.24 17.42
N ASP A 345 -5.09 4.94 18.70
CA ASP A 345 -3.78 4.94 19.34
C ASP A 345 -2.82 3.86 18.80
N LYS A 346 -3.31 2.81 18.13
CA LYS A 346 -2.48 1.80 17.46
C LYS A 346 -2.18 2.15 16.02
N CYS A 347 -2.95 3.07 15.45
CA CYS A 347 -3.01 3.33 14.04
C CYS A 347 -2.47 4.75 13.69
N ILE A 348 -1.70 5.38 14.59
CA ILE A 348 -1.19 6.75 14.37
C ILE A 348 -0.17 6.80 13.24
N LEU A 349 0.71 5.80 13.13
CA LEU A 349 1.76 5.74 12.11
C LEU A 349 1.35 4.83 10.95
N SER A 350 1.66 5.25 9.72
CA SER A 350 1.52 4.40 8.54
C SER A 350 2.59 3.30 8.53
N PRO A 351 2.24 2.03 8.29
CA PRO A 351 3.22 0.96 8.13
C PRO A 351 4.07 1.12 6.85
N GLN A 352 3.63 1.93 5.87
CA GLN A 352 4.33 2.08 4.60
C GLN A 352 5.61 2.92 4.69
N ASN A 353 5.60 3.95 5.54
CA ASN A 353 6.67 4.96 5.58
C ASN A 353 6.94 5.52 6.99
N LEU A 354 6.28 4.98 8.02
CA LEU A 354 6.42 5.41 9.41
C LEU A 354 6.11 6.88 9.66
N MET A 355 5.36 7.50 8.78
CA MET A 355 4.89 8.86 8.97
C MET A 355 3.52 8.85 9.64
N PRO A 356 3.23 9.82 10.52
CA PRO A 356 1.92 9.94 11.14
C PRO A 356 0.81 10.13 10.09
N THR A 357 -0.22 9.30 10.16
CA THR A 357 -1.50 9.44 9.44
C THR A 357 -2.55 10.17 10.26
N VAL A 358 -2.41 10.16 11.59
CA VAL A 358 -3.20 10.98 12.51
C VAL A 358 -2.29 12.09 13.04
N TYR A 359 -2.56 13.34 12.65
CA TYR A 359 -1.71 14.47 13.01
C TYR A 359 -2.46 15.79 12.94
N ALA A 360 -1.89 16.83 13.57
CA ALA A 360 -2.46 18.17 13.54
C ALA A 360 -2.48 18.75 12.12
N ILE A 361 -3.63 19.30 11.72
CA ILE A 361 -3.84 19.91 10.39
C ILE A 361 -4.34 21.36 10.52
N GLN A 362 -4.35 22.08 9.39
CA GLN A 362 -5.03 23.37 9.21
C GLN A 362 -4.78 24.37 10.36
N ASP A 363 -5.84 24.78 11.05
CA ASP A 363 -5.83 25.83 12.07
C ASP A 363 -4.87 25.53 13.21
N THR A 364 -4.87 24.30 13.73
CA THR A 364 -3.94 23.93 14.81
C THR A 364 -2.49 24.04 14.36
N THR A 365 -2.17 23.69 13.11
CA THR A 365 -0.80 23.80 12.59
C THR A 365 -0.39 25.27 12.45
N THR A 366 -1.26 26.09 11.85
CA THR A 366 -1.00 27.51 11.64
C THR A 366 -0.92 28.26 12.97
N GLY A 367 -1.83 27.97 13.89
CA GLY A 367 -1.85 28.54 15.24
C GLY A 367 -0.63 28.14 16.05
N ALA A 368 -0.21 26.87 16.03
CA ALA A 368 1.02 26.43 16.70
C ALA A 368 2.26 27.16 16.15
N PHE A 369 2.34 27.35 14.82
CA PHE A 369 3.40 28.14 14.20
C PHE A 369 3.36 29.61 14.64
N MET A 370 2.19 30.23 14.67
CA MET A 370 2.00 31.63 15.09
C MET A 370 2.35 31.81 16.57
N MET A 371 1.84 30.96 17.46
CA MET A 371 2.18 30.95 18.89
C MET A 371 3.68 30.86 19.10
N TYR A 372 4.38 30.02 18.33
CA TYR A 372 5.83 29.90 18.38
C TYR A 372 6.56 31.15 17.88
N LYS A 373 6.17 31.67 16.71
CA LYS A 373 6.89 32.75 16.03
C LYS A 373 6.61 34.12 16.66
N MET A 374 5.35 34.41 16.96
CA MET A 374 4.92 35.70 17.51
C MET A 374 5.34 35.89 18.97
N ASN A 375 5.44 34.79 19.73
CA ASN A 375 5.95 34.80 21.11
C ASN A 375 5.31 35.87 22.01
N LYS A 376 3.97 35.98 21.95
CA LYS A 376 3.23 37.03 22.67
C LYS A 376 3.13 36.71 24.16
N LEU A 377 3.13 37.75 24.99
CA LEU A 377 2.79 37.63 26.41
C LEU A 377 1.31 37.24 26.54
N LEU A 378 1.04 36.22 27.35
CA LEU A 378 -0.32 35.73 27.56
C LEU A 378 -0.99 36.47 28.72
N LYS A 379 -2.27 36.80 28.55
CA LYS A 379 -3.10 37.25 29.67
C LYS A 379 -3.32 36.10 30.64
N ARG A 380 -3.44 36.43 31.92
CA ARG A 380 -3.64 35.43 32.98
C ARG A 380 -4.92 34.60 32.80
N SER A 381 -5.98 35.21 32.26
CA SER A 381 -7.23 34.52 31.92
C SER A 381 -7.02 33.45 30.84
N THR A 382 -6.38 33.83 29.73
CA THR A 382 -6.10 32.95 28.59
C THR A 382 -5.20 31.79 29.00
N LEU A 383 -4.16 32.09 29.78
CA LEU A 383 -3.26 31.07 30.32
C LEU A 383 -4.02 30.05 31.17
N HIS A 384 -4.90 30.52 32.08
CA HIS A 384 -5.70 29.65 32.92
C HIS A 384 -6.66 28.79 32.10
N ASP A 385 -7.33 29.37 31.10
CA ASP A 385 -8.21 28.63 30.20
C ASP A 385 -7.44 27.54 29.43
N CYS A 386 -6.29 27.88 28.85
CA CYS A 386 -5.43 26.92 28.13
C CYS A 386 -4.97 25.75 29.01
N ILE A 387 -4.71 26.00 30.30
CA ILE A 387 -4.33 24.95 31.26
C ILE A 387 -5.53 24.07 31.61
N ILE A 388 -6.71 24.65 31.82
CA ILE A 388 -7.94 23.92 32.15
C ILE A 388 -8.35 22.96 31.03
N VAL A 389 -8.19 23.37 29.77
CA VAL A 389 -8.58 22.56 28.61
C VAL A 389 -7.53 21.52 28.20
N SER A 390 -6.30 21.63 28.71
CA SER A 390 -5.21 20.68 28.45
C SER A 390 -5.48 19.33 29.12
N HIS A 391 -5.12 18.23 28.45
CA HIS A 391 -5.16 16.90 29.07
C HIS A 391 -3.99 16.66 30.02
N VAL A 392 -2.98 17.52 29.98
CA VAL A 392 -1.76 17.43 30.79
C VAL A 392 -1.68 18.60 31.75
N HIS A 393 -1.27 18.30 32.98
CA HIS A 393 -1.02 19.32 34.00
C HIS A 393 0.23 20.14 33.65
N LEU A 394 0.04 21.40 33.27
CA LEU A 394 1.10 22.34 32.93
C LEU A 394 1.54 23.14 34.16
N ASP A 395 2.85 23.23 34.45
CA ASP A 395 3.38 24.07 35.53
C ASP A 395 3.36 25.56 35.13
N ILE A 396 2.58 26.35 35.87
CA ILE A 396 2.31 27.76 35.58
C ILE A 396 3.50 28.66 35.93
N THR A 397 4.40 28.20 36.81
CA THR A 397 5.46 29.05 37.38
C THR A 397 6.40 29.65 36.33
N ASN A 398 6.64 28.93 35.23
CA ASN A 398 7.58 29.30 34.18
C ASN A 398 6.92 29.70 32.85
N ILE A 399 5.59 29.75 32.76
CA ILE A 399 4.89 30.16 31.54
C ILE A 399 4.59 31.66 31.57
N ARG A 400 5.12 32.41 30.59
CA ARG A 400 4.76 33.82 30.39
C ARG A 400 4.28 34.13 28.97
N THR A 401 4.75 33.37 27.99
CA THR A 401 4.49 33.60 26.57
C THR A 401 3.76 32.43 25.90
N SER A 402 3.20 32.69 24.72
CA SER A 402 2.61 31.67 23.84
C SER A 402 3.60 30.57 23.46
N ARG A 403 4.89 30.90 23.34
CA ARG A 403 5.96 29.94 23.05
C ARG A 403 6.24 29.04 24.25
N ASP A 404 6.25 29.59 25.46
CA ASP A 404 6.55 28.84 26.68
C ASP A 404 5.55 27.70 26.91
N ILE A 405 4.25 27.95 26.66
CA ILE A 405 3.21 26.91 26.76
C ILE A 405 3.51 25.73 25.84
N ILE A 406 3.75 26.00 24.55
CA ILE A 406 3.93 24.93 23.58
C ILE A 406 5.24 24.17 23.85
N LEU A 407 6.32 24.87 24.16
CA LEU A 407 7.59 24.24 24.50
C LEU A 407 7.47 23.38 25.76
N MET A 408 6.71 23.82 26.75
CA MET A 408 6.49 23.03 27.96
C MET A 408 5.63 21.79 27.68
N LEU A 409 4.58 21.91 26.86
CA LEU A 409 3.80 20.76 26.40
C LEU A 409 4.69 19.73 25.69
N ILE A 410 5.52 20.18 24.76
CA ILE A 410 6.45 19.30 24.03
C ILE A 410 7.46 18.67 24.99
N LYS A 411 8.02 19.45 25.93
CA LYS A 411 9.00 18.96 26.90
C LYS A 411 8.44 17.90 27.84
N LEU A 412 7.20 18.09 28.32
CA LEU A 412 6.56 17.14 29.23
C LEU A 412 6.29 15.78 28.57
N ILE A 413 5.96 15.79 27.28
CA ILE A 413 5.56 14.56 26.59
C ILE A 413 6.71 13.91 25.84
N SER A 414 7.62 14.68 25.23
CA SER A 414 8.67 14.13 24.37
C SER A 414 9.91 13.61 25.11
N ASP A 415 10.12 13.92 26.41
CA ASP A 415 11.32 13.66 27.23
C ASP A 415 12.68 14.11 26.65
N ASP A 416 12.72 14.51 25.38
CA ASP A 416 13.91 14.94 24.65
C ASP A 416 14.34 16.33 25.11
N SER A 417 15.22 16.37 26.10
CA SER A 417 15.78 17.61 26.65
C SER A 417 16.62 18.41 25.64
N ASN A 418 16.90 17.84 24.45
CA ASN A 418 17.80 18.39 23.44
C ASN A 418 17.10 18.81 22.11
N LEU A 419 15.77 18.79 22.03
CA LEU A 419 15.05 19.22 20.82
C LEU A 419 15.18 20.74 20.59
N VAL A 420 16.14 21.15 19.76
CA VAL A 420 16.28 22.53 19.28
C VAL A 420 15.25 22.80 18.18
N ILE A 421 14.06 23.24 18.56
CA ILE A 421 12.98 23.56 17.63
C ILE A 421 13.25 24.93 17.00
N LYS A 422 13.53 24.99 15.69
CA LYS A 422 13.72 26.26 14.98
C LYS A 422 12.39 26.91 14.59
N SER A 423 11.40 26.10 14.22
CA SER A 423 10.04 26.52 13.93
C SER A 423 9.08 25.33 14.04
N LEU A 424 7.84 25.59 14.43
CA LEU A 424 6.78 24.56 14.48
C LEU A 424 6.04 24.48 13.16
N THR A 425 6.71 23.93 12.14
CA THR A 425 6.07 23.60 10.86
C THR A 425 5.29 22.28 10.95
N SER A 426 4.41 22.03 9.98
CA SER A 426 3.70 20.75 9.85
C SER A 426 4.64 19.52 9.84
N SER A 427 5.81 19.63 9.20
CA SER A 427 6.82 18.56 9.20
C SER A 427 7.42 18.34 10.59
N THR A 428 7.73 19.42 11.30
CA THR A 428 8.28 19.36 12.66
C THR A 428 7.30 18.74 13.63
N ILE A 429 6.01 19.12 13.57
CA ILE A 429 4.95 18.54 14.41
C ILE A 429 4.81 17.04 14.13
N ARG A 430 4.82 16.62 12.85
CA ARG A 430 4.79 15.19 12.48
C ARG A 430 5.99 14.41 13.01
N ASN A 431 7.19 14.98 12.99
CA ASN A 431 8.38 14.34 13.55
C ASN A 431 8.29 14.21 15.08
N ILE A 432 7.73 15.22 15.78
CA ILE A 432 7.48 15.16 17.22
C ILE A 432 6.47 14.04 17.53
N ILE A 433 5.36 13.97 16.80
CA ILE A 433 4.36 12.90 16.93
C ILE A 433 5.01 11.53 16.75
N LYS A 434 5.84 11.37 15.71
CA LYS A 434 6.60 10.13 15.48
C LYS A 434 7.51 9.79 16.66
N SER A 435 8.26 10.75 17.17
CA SER A 435 9.16 10.55 18.31
C SER A 435 8.40 10.11 19.56
N ILE A 436 7.32 10.80 19.92
CA ILE A 436 6.48 10.47 21.08
C ILE A 436 5.86 9.08 20.92
N PHE A 437 5.36 8.75 19.73
CA PHE A 437 4.75 7.45 19.47
C PHE A 437 5.75 6.31 19.68
N ILE A 438 6.99 6.48 19.25
CA ILE A 438 8.01 5.43 19.38
C ILE A 438 8.53 5.35 20.82
N SER A 439 8.71 6.47 21.51
CA SER A 439 9.28 6.50 22.87
C SER A 439 8.28 6.13 23.97
N LYS A 440 7.04 6.64 23.89
CA LYS A 440 6.00 6.48 24.94
C LYS A 440 4.76 5.73 24.47
N GLY A 441 4.53 5.62 23.18
CA GLY A 441 3.39 4.91 22.60
C GLY A 441 2.24 5.82 22.18
N GLY A 442 1.17 5.19 21.69
CA GLY A 442 0.04 5.91 21.10
C GLY A 442 -0.81 6.72 22.08
N ARG A 443 -0.98 6.28 23.32
CA ARG A 443 -1.81 6.99 24.31
C ARG A 443 -1.27 8.37 24.64
N ASP A 444 0.02 8.48 24.93
CA ASP A 444 0.69 9.76 25.17
C ASP A 444 0.69 10.65 23.93
N THR A 445 0.76 10.03 22.74
CA THR A 445 0.66 10.73 21.47
C THR A 445 -0.73 11.37 21.28
N LEU A 446 -1.81 10.66 21.63
CA LEU A 446 -3.16 11.21 21.60
C LEU A 446 -3.33 12.33 22.64
N MET A 447 -2.75 12.19 23.83
CA MET A 447 -2.77 13.26 24.85
C MET A 447 -2.06 14.52 24.37
N PHE A 448 -0.91 14.37 23.68
CA PHE A 448 -0.20 15.47 23.05
C PHE A 448 -1.07 16.15 21.99
N LEU A 449 -1.64 15.37 21.07
CA LEU A 449 -2.49 15.90 19.99
C LEU A 449 -3.71 16.64 20.54
N GLY A 450 -4.46 16.04 21.46
CA GLY A 450 -5.65 16.66 22.06
C GLY A 450 -5.31 17.93 22.83
N SER A 451 -4.21 17.93 23.59
CA SER A 451 -3.78 19.13 24.35
C SER A 451 -3.31 20.23 23.40
N LEU A 452 -2.54 19.90 22.36
CA LEU A 452 -2.08 20.84 21.36
C LEU A 452 -3.27 21.52 20.66
N GLN A 453 -4.28 20.74 20.25
CA GLN A 453 -5.50 21.26 19.62
C GLN A 453 -6.23 22.23 20.53
N LYS A 454 -6.60 21.80 21.74
CA LYS A 454 -7.40 22.61 22.66
C LYS A 454 -6.70 23.92 23.07
N ILE A 455 -5.38 23.87 23.28
CA ILE A 455 -4.58 25.06 23.61
C ILE A 455 -4.52 26.03 22.43
N VAL A 456 -4.21 25.52 21.22
CA VAL A 456 -4.07 26.37 20.04
C VAL A 456 -5.41 26.97 19.63
N ASP A 457 -6.48 26.18 19.64
CA ASP A 457 -7.83 26.63 19.30
C ASP A 457 -8.30 27.70 20.28
N ARG A 458 -8.05 27.52 21.60
CA ARG A 458 -8.39 28.54 22.60
C ARG A 458 -7.63 29.85 22.37
N TRP A 459 -6.33 29.76 22.03
CA TRP A 459 -5.51 30.93 21.75
C TRP A 459 -5.92 31.64 20.45
N LEU A 460 -6.19 30.87 19.38
CA LEU A 460 -6.65 31.39 18.09
C LEU A 460 -8.01 32.09 18.19
N LEU A 461 -8.92 31.58 19.02
CA LEU A 461 -10.22 32.21 19.26
C LEU A 461 -10.10 33.61 19.88
N GLU A 462 -9.04 33.87 20.65
CA GLU A 462 -8.80 35.20 21.23
C GLU A 462 -8.02 36.12 20.27
N GLU A 463 -6.99 35.59 19.60
CA GLU A 463 -6.14 36.38 18.72
C GLU A 463 -6.80 36.70 17.37
N GLY A 464 -7.62 35.77 16.87
CA GLY A 464 -8.20 35.82 15.54
C GLY A 464 -7.18 35.52 14.44
N LEU A 465 -7.65 34.83 13.40
CA LEU A 465 -6.93 34.66 12.15
C LEU A 465 -7.92 34.85 11.01
N SER A 466 -7.59 35.74 10.08
CA SER A 466 -8.38 35.98 8.87
C SER A 466 -7.43 36.31 7.73
N VAL A 467 -7.83 35.94 6.51
CA VAL A 467 -7.15 36.31 5.28
C VAL A 467 -8.14 37.10 4.43
N GLY A 468 -7.76 38.30 4.02
CA GLY A 468 -8.56 39.21 3.21
C GLY A 468 -8.07 39.33 1.79
N TYR A 469 -8.82 40.06 0.97
CA TYR A 469 -8.41 40.38 -0.41
C TYR A 469 -7.05 41.08 -0.46
N ASP A 470 -6.78 41.99 0.48
CA ASP A 470 -5.53 42.78 0.53
C ASP A 470 -4.27 41.93 0.81
N ASP A 471 -4.42 40.74 1.39
CA ASP A 471 -3.30 39.80 1.60
C ASP A 471 -2.86 39.13 0.29
N CYS A 472 -3.74 39.11 -0.72
CA CYS A 472 -3.46 38.60 -2.06
C CYS A 472 -2.91 39.68 -3.01
N VAL A 473 -2.83 40.94 -2.57
CA VAL A 473 -2.30 42.06 -3.37
C VAL A 473 -0.81 42.19 -3.13
N ASN A 474 0.00 41.92 -4.16
CA ASN A 474 1.45 42.11 -4.10
C ASN A 474 1.80 43.59 -3.90
N LYS A 475 2.59 43.89 -2.85
CA LYS A 475 3.01 45.26 -2.47
C LYS A 475 4.40 45.66 -2.99
N VAL A 476 5.00 44.88 -3.89
CA VAL A 476 6.38 45.05 -4.37
C VAL A 476 6.39 45.72 -5.75
N SER A 477 7.35 46.62 -5.98
CA SER A 477 7.56 47.33 -7.26
C SER A 477 8.10 46.40 -8.38
N PRO A 478 7.80 46.70 -9.67
CA PRO A 478 8.04 45.79 -10.79
C PRO A 478 9.53 45.57 -11.13
N ILE A 479 9.84 44.44 -11.77
CA ILE A 479 11.13 44.21 -12.45
C ILE A 479 10.83 43.72 -13.87
N ALA A 480 11.47 44.32 -14.87
CA ALA A 480 11.30 44.00 -16.29
C ALA A 480 11.72 42.57 -16.66
N ILE A 481 10.98 41.95 -17.58
CA ILE A 481 11.26 40.64 -18.17
C ILE A 481 11.69 40.88 -19.62
N GLU A 482 12.75 40.22 -20.10
CA GLU A 482 13.18 40.29 -21.50
C GLU A 482 12.22 39.54 -22.44
N ASP A 483 12.09 40.00 -23.69
CA ASP A 483 11.19 39.44 -24.69
C ASP A 483 11.42 37.94 -24.93
N VAL A 484 10.34 37.16 -24.92
CA VAL A 484 10.35 35.70 -25.12
C VAL A 484 10.08 35.37 -26.59
N ASP A 485 10.98 34.62 -27.22
CA ASP A 485 10.76 34.03 -28.55
C ASP A 485 9.82 32.82 -28.46
N VAL A 486 8.64 32.95 -29.05
CA VAL A 486 7.56 31.93 -29.01
C VAL A 486 7.86 30.73 -29.92
N TYR A 487 8.83 30.85 -30.84
CA TYR A 487 9.22 29.77 -31.75
C TYR A 487 10.42 28.94 -31.24
N ASP A 488 10.95 29.26 -30.06
CA ASP A 488 11.99 28.45 -29.43
C ASP A 488 11.43 27.07 -29.03
N LYS A 489 12.19 26.01 -29.32
CA LYS A 489 11.87 24.64 -28.89
C LYS A 489 11.81 24.48 -27.37
N ASN A 490 12.44 25.39 -26.62
CA ASN A 490 12.46 25.40 -25.16
C ASN A 490 11.53 26.46 -24.55
N VAL A 491 10.60 27.02 -25.32
CA VAL A 491 9.69 28.08 -24.86
C VAL A 491 8.96 27.71 -23.55
N ASP A 492 8.54 26.45 -23.37
CA ASP A 492 7.88 25.99 -22.15
C ASP A 492 8.78 26.09 -20.92
N VAL A 493 10.08 25.84 -21.06
CA VAL A 493 11.05 25.95 -19.96
C VAL A 493 11.25 27.41 -19.59
N VAL A 494 11.36 28.29 -20.59
CA VAL A 494 11.50 29.74 -20.41
C VAL A 494 10.25 30.30 -19.72
N LEU A 495 9.05 29.95 -20.18
CA LEU A 495 7.78 30.39 -19.60
C LEU A 495 7.57 29.84 -18.19
N ASN A 496 7.93 28.59 -17.90
CA ASN A 496 7.87 28.04 -16.55
C ASN A 496 8.85 28.72 -15.60
N ASN A 497 10.06 29.04 -16.07
CA ASN A 497 11.05 29.79 -15.29
C ASN A 497 10.56 31.21 -14.99
N ILE A 498 10.01 31.90 -15.99
CA ILE A 498 9.36 33.20 -15.82
C ILE A 498 8.22 33.11 -14.82
N ARG A 499 7.35 32.10 -14.90
CA ARG A 499 6.25 31.88 -13.93
C ARG A 499 6.77 31.67 -12.50
N ASN A 500 7.83 30.89 -12.33
CA ASN A 500 8.43 30.64 -11.01
C ASN A 500 9.07 31.91 -10.42
N ILE A 501 9.59 32.79 -11.28
CA ILE A 501 10.14 34.11 -10.90
C ILE A 501 9.00 35.12 -10.64
N SER A 502 7.92 35.10 -11.44
CA SER A 502 6.77 36.01 -11.35
C SER A 502 5.84 35.72 -10.17
N GLN A 503 5.88 34.51 -9.59
CA GLN A 503 5.30 34.25 -8.26
C GLN A 503 5.92 35.14 -7.15
N ARG A 504 6.95 35.94 -7.46
CA ARG A 504 7.53 36.96 -6.59
C ARG A 504 7.54 38.39 -7.17
N LEU A 505 7.13 38.62 -8.44
CA LEU A 505 7.38 39.87 -9.17
C LEU A 505 6.30 40.21 -10.22
N VAL A 506 5.99 41.49 -10.40
CA VAL A 506 5.02 42.06 -11.38
C VAL A 506 5.77 42.51 -12.66
N VAL A 507 5.13 42.33 -13.82
CA VAL A 507 5.70 42.57 -15.17
C VAL A 507 5.55 44.03 -15.61
N GLU A 508 6.58 44.59 -16.25
CA GLU A 508 6.61 46.00 -16.69
C GLU A 508 6.48 46.18 -18.22
N PHE A 509 7.06 45.31 -19.06
CA PHE A 509 6.92 45.39 -20.51
C PHE A 509 7.11 44.02 -21.16
N VAL A 510 6.17 43.67 -22.03
CA VAL A 510 6.28 42.63 -23.06
C VAL A 510 5.91 43.36 -24.36
N ASP A 511 6.53 43.10 -25.50
CA ASP A 511 6.08 43.73 -26.76
C ASP A 511 4.59 43.42 -27.00
N GLU A 512 3.74 44.42 -27.32
CA GLU A 512 2.33 44.21 -27.67
C GLU A 512 2.17 43.26 -28.87
N ASN A 513 3.20 43.17 -29.72
CA ASN A 513 3.25 42.23 -30.84
C ASN A 513 3.61 40.80 -30.43
N ASN A 514 4.03 40.58 -29.18
CA ASN A 514 4.31 39.25 -28.67
C ASN A 514 2.98 38.50 -28.46
N PRO A 515 2.80 37.29 -29.04
CA PRO A 515 1.58 36.48 -28.85
C PRO A 515 1.22 36.18 -27.39
N LEU A 516 2.18 36.29 -26.47
CA LEU A 516 2.03 36.02 -25.05
C LEU A 516 1.80 37.26 -24.18
N PHE A 517 1.85 38.47 -24.77
CA PHE A 517 1.64 39.75 -24.08
C PHE A 517 0.37 39.73 -23.23
N THR A 518 -0.74 39.37 -23.87
CA THR A 518 -2.06 39.36 -23.26
C THR A 518 -2.12 38.39 -22.07
N MET A 519 -1.47 37.22 -22.18
CA MET A 519 -1.37 36.16 -21.15
C MET A 519 -0.59 36.57 -19.91
N ILE A 520 0.46 37.38 -20.11
CA ILE A 520 1.32 37.84 -19.04
C ILE A 520 0.69 39.06 -18.32
N GLU A 521 0.05 39.95 -19.08
CA GLU A 521 -0.65 41.13 -18.55
C GLU A 521 -1.89 40.74 -17.70
N SER A 522 -2.67 39.77 -18.17
CA SER A 522 -3.84 39.24 -17.47
C SER A 522 -3.48 38.51 -16.17
N GLY A 523 -2.47 37.63 -16.22
CA GLY A 523 -1.96 36.87 -15.09
C GLY A 523 -1.39 37.76 -13.98
N SER A 524 -0.66 38.82 -14.34
CA SER A 524 -0.10 39.78 -13.38
C SER A 524 -1.15 40.64 -12.67
N LYS A 525 -2.29 40.91 -13.33
CA LYS A 525 -3.44 41.65 -12.77
C LYS A 525 -4.44 40.76 -12.04
N GLY A 526 -4.20 39.43 -11.98
CA GLY A 526 -5.11 38.46 -11.38
C GLY A 526 -6.46 38.35 -12.09
N ARG A 527 -6.51 38.65 -13.40
CA ARG A 527 -7.75 38.65 -14.21
C ARG A 527 -7.48 37.92 -15.52
N LEU A 528 -8.29 36.91 -15.84
CA LEU A 528 -8.20 36.22 -17.13
C LEU A 528 -9.02 36.96 -18.19
N ASN A 529 -8.45 37.16 -19.39
CA ASN A 529 -9.22 37.58 -20.55
C ASN A 529 -10.04 36.38 -21.12
N PRO A 530 -11.00 36.61 -22.03
CA PRO A 530 -11.86 35.53 -22.54
C PRO A 530 -11.12 34.35 -23.19
N ILE A 531 -9.99 34.63 -23.87
CA ILE A 531 -9.20 33.61 -24.57
C ILE A 531 -8.44 32.75 -23.57
N GLU A 532 -7.78 33.35 -22.58
CA GLU A 532 -7.09 32.63 -21.51
C GLU A 532 -8.05 31.87 -20.63
N TYR A 533 -9.22 32.45 -20.33
CA TYR A 533 -10.26 31.74 -19.60
C TYR A 533 -10.66 30.45 -20.32
N PHE A 534 -10.80 30.52 -21.65
CA PHE A 534 -11.08 29.35 -22.46
C PHE A 534 -9.95 28.30 -22.40
N PHE A 535 -8.69 28.71 -22.59
CA PHE A 535 -7.54 27.79 -22.50
C PHE A 535 -7.33 27.24 -21.08
N HIS A 536 -7.58 28.04 -20.05
CA HIS A 536 -7.56 27.60 -18.66
C HIS A 536 -8.65 26.55 -18.39
N CYS A 537 -9.86 26.75 -18.93
CA CYS A 537 -10.92 25.74 -18.88
C CYS A 537 -10.53 24.46 -19.63
N GLN A 538 -9.82 24.57 -20.77
CA GLN A 538 -9.31 23.41 -21.51
C GLN A 538 -8.31 22.60 -20.67
N GLY A 539 -7.31 23.25 -20.06
CA GLY A 539 -6.35 22.58 -19.17
C GLY A 539 -7.01 22.02 -17.90
N GLY A 540 -7.96 22.76 -17.30
CA GLY A 540 -8.74 22.29 -16.16
C GLY A 540 -9.56 21.04 -16.48
N ARG A 541 -10.12 20.95 -17.70
CA ARG A 541 -10.85 19.78 -18.17
C ARG A 541 -9.96 18.54 -18.25
N GLU A 542 -8.71 18.69 -18.71
CA GLU A 542 -7.74 17.60 -18.73
C GLU A 542 -7.48 17.06 -17.32
N GLY A 543 -7.27 17.94 -16.33
CA GLY A 543 -7.09 17.55 -14.93
C GLY A 543 -8.29 16.78 -14.35
N LEU A 544 -9.51 17.23 -14.63
CA LEU A 544 -10.75 16.55 -14.20
C LEU A 544 -10.90 15.16 -14.84
N VAL A 545 -10.60 15.04 -16.14
CA VAL A 545 -10.65 13.76 -16.86
C VAL A 545 -9.60 12.79 -16.33
N ASN A 546 -8.35 13.25 -16.17
CA ASN A 546 -7.25 12.44 -15.66
C ASN A 546 -7.53 11.94 -14.24
N THR A 547 -8.09 12.78 -13.37
CA THR A 547 -8.49 12.37 -12.02
C THR A 547 -9.54 11.25 -12.06
N GLY A 548 -10.51 11.33 -12.97
CA GLY A 548 -11.54 10.30 -13.16
C GLY A 548 -10.97 8.96 -13.66
N VAL A 549 -10.09 8.98 -14.67
CA VAL A 549 -9.48 7.77 -15.26
C VAL A 549 -8.47 7.12 -14.31
N ASN A 550 -7.60 7.90 -13.69
CA ASN A 550 -6.60 7.37 -12.75
C ASN A 550 -7.24 6.66 -11.56
N THR A 551 -8.42 7.12 -11.13
CA THR A 551 -9.18 6.49 -10.04
C THR A 551 -9.65 5.08 -10.40
N SER A 552 -10.09 4.83 -11.64
CA SER A 552 -10.52 3.49 -12.06
C SER A 552 -9.37 2.52 -12.17
N ASP A 553 -8.23 2.97 -12.72
CA ASP A 553 -7.07 2.12 -12.97
C ASP A 553 -6.35 1.77 -11.66
N ALA A 554 -6.13 2.75 -10.79
CA ALA A 554 -5.55 2.53 -9.47
C ALA A 554 -6.39 1.54 -8.65
N GLY A 555 -7.71 1.68 -8.65
CA GLY A 555 -8.61 0.75 -7.95
C GLY A 555 -8.66 -0.65 -8.55
N TYR A 556 -8.40 -0.81 -9.85
CA TYR A 556 -8.26 -2.12 -10.49
C TYR A 556 -6.94 -2.79 -10.09
N ILE A 557 -5.82 -2.07 -10.18
CA ILE A 557 -4.48 -2.56 -9.81
C ILE A 557 -4.45 -2.97 -8.34
N GLN A 558 -4.97 -2.11 -7.44
CA GLN A 558 -5.00 -2.37 -5.99
C GLN A 558 -5.77 -3.67 -5.67
N ARG A 559 -6.90 -3.92 -6.34
CA ARG A 559 -7.66 -5.17 -6.16
C ARG A 559 -6.93 -6.39 -6.72
N HIS A 560 -6.17 -6.26 -7.80
CA HIS A 560 -5.35 -7.36 -8.32
C HIS A 560 -4.23 -7.72 -7.36
N VAL A 561 -3.46 -6.74 -6.92
CA VAL A 561 -2.36 -6.96 -5.96
C VAL A 561 -2.90 -7.54 -4.65
N SER A 562 -3.98 -6.96 -4.11
CA SER A 562 -4.59 -7.43 -2.87
C SER A 562 -5.06 -8.88 -2.99
N LYS A 563 -5.74 -9.26 -4.09
CA LYS A 563 -6.19 -10.65 -4.27
C LYS A 563 -5.06 -11.66 -4.44
N SER A 564 -3.97 -11.25 -5.11
CA SER A 564 -2.81 -12.13 -5.30
C SER A 564 -2.00 -12.32 -4.02
N MET A 565 -2.03 -11.35 -3.09
CA MET A 565 -1.23 -11.37 -1.86
C MET A 565 -2.03 -11.67 -0.59
N GLN A 566 -3.36 -11.78 -0.66
CA GLN A 566 -4.24 -11.94 0.52
C GLN A 566 -3.95 -13.20 1.34
N ASP A 567 -3.44 -14.26 0.69
CA ASP A 567 -3.22 -15.58 1.30
C ASP A 567 -1.80 -15.72 1.88
N VAL A 568 -0.91 -14.75 1.57
CA VAL A 568 0.46 -14.71 2.09
C VAL A 568 0.44 -14.23 3.54
N THR A 569 0.89 -15.09 4.46
CA THR A 569 0.90 -14.80 5.90
C THR A 569 2.22 -15.19 6.56
N THR A 570 2.65 -14.41 7.54
CA THR A 570 3.81 -14.74 8.38
C THR A 570 3.42 -15.79 9.41
N GLN A 571 4.14 -16.92 9.43
CA GLN A 571 3.94 -18.01 10.37
C GLN A 571 4.75 -17.79 11.66
N TYR A 572 4.45 -18.56 12.70
CA TYR A 572 5.13 -18.46 14.00
C TYR A 572 6.64 -18.73 13.94
N ASP A 573 7.14 -19.39 12.89
CA ASP A 573 8.57 -19.61 12.64
C ASP A 573 9.27 -18.44 11.94
N GLY A 574 8.55 -17.35 11.65
CA GLY A 574 9.06 -16.17 10.93
C GLY A 574 9.05 -16.28 9.41
N THR A 575 8.66 -17.43 8.84
CA THR A 575 8.55 -17.62 7.40
C THR A 575 7.25 -17.01 6.85
N MET A 576 7.29 -16.42 5.66
CA MET A 576 6.09 -16.01 4.93
C MET A 576 5.67 -17.13 3.99
N ARG A 577 4.41 -17.56 4.09
CA ARG A 577 3.87 -18.67 3.31
C ARG A 577 2.58 -18.31 2.61
N ASP A 578 2.42 -18.82 1.40
CA ASP A 578 1.14 -18.89 0.68
C ASP A 578 0.62 -20.33 0.81
N GLY A 579 -0.31 -20.53 1.76
CA GLY A 579 -0.76 -21.87 2.13
C GLY A 579 0.40 -22.74 2.65
N THR A 580 0.85 -23.70 1.84
CA THR A 580 1.97 -24.59 2.17
C THR A 580 3.32 -24.10 1.68
N ASP A 581 3.33 -23.20 0.71
CA ASP A 581 4.53 -22.84 -0.03
C ASP A 581 5.23 -21.66 0.62
N ILE A 582 6.55 -21.77 0.82
CA ILE A 582 7.35 -20.70 1.43
C ILE A 582 7.67 -19.66 0.35
N VAL A 583 7.19 -18.43 0.55
CA VAL A 583 7.47 -17.28 -0.32
C VAL A 583 8.74 -16.58 0.14
N GLN A 584 8.91 -16.41 1.46
CA GLN A 584 10.12 -15.85 2.06
C GLN A 584 10.48 -16.64 3.32
N PHE A 585 11.77 -16.94 3.50
CA PHE A 585 12.26 -17.62 4.70
C PHE A 585 12.24 -16.73 5.95
N CYS A 586 12.17 -15.42 5.76
CA CYS A 586 12.17 -14.43 6.82
C CYS A 586 11.38 -13.21 6.33
N TYR A 587 10.42 -12.73 7.13
CA TYR A 587 9.67 -11.51 6.82
C TYR A 587 10.64 -10.34 6.62
N GLY A 588 10.53 -9.59 5.52
CA GLY A 588 11.38 -8.42 5.28
C GLY A 588 12.88 -8.71 5.07
N ARG A 589 13.29 -9.98 5.07
CA ARG A 589 14.69 -10.49 5.14
C ARG A 589 15.36 -10.41 6.52
N ASP A 590 14.81 -9.68 7.47
CA ASP A 590 15.40 -9.42 8.79
C ASP A 590 14.43 -9.67 9.96
N ASN A 591 13.21 -10.12 9.67
CA ASN A 591 12.11 -10.35 10.62
C ASN A 591 11.71 -9.07 11.38
N SER A 592 12.03 -7.90 10.83
CA SER A 592 11.66 -6.63 11.43
C SER A 592 10.33 -6.17 10.84
N ASP A 593 9.42 -5.75 11.72
CA ASP A 593 8.20 -5.07 11.30
C ASP A 593 8.61 -3.62 11.04
N ASP A 594 8.44 -3.13 9.80
CA ASP A 594 8.78 -1.76 9.41
C ASP A 594 8.21 -0.75 10.43
N SER A 595 7.06 -1.04 11.05
CA SER A 595 6.44 -0.22 12.11
C SER A 595 7.29 0.01 13.37
N LYS A 596 8.37 -0.75 13.57
CA LYS A 596 9.24 -0.71 14.76
C LYS A 596 10.64 -0.17 14.51
N PHE A 597 11.07 0.11 13.28
CA PHE A 597 12.42 0.61 13.03
C PHE A 597 12.50 2.14 12.99
N ILE A 598 13.28 2.70 13.91
CA ILE A 598 13.99 3.96 13.69
C ILE A 598 15.19 3.60 12.81
N VAL A 599 15.17 4.00 11.54
CA VAL A 599 16.39 3.94 10.71
C VAL A 599 17.46 4.77 11.40
N SER A 600 18.50 4.10 11.91
CA SER A 600 19.70 4.76 12.39
C SER A 600 20.71 4.78 11.23
N MET A 601 21.34 5.93 11.01
CA MET A 601 22.36 6.14 9.98
C MET A 601 23.59 5.21 10.15
N ALA A 602 23.70 4.51 11.29
CA ALA A 602 24.77 3.54 11.56
C ALA A 602 24.56 2.22 10.80
N ASP A 603 23.31 1.77 10.64
CA ASP A 603 23.01 0.51 9.97
C ASP A 603 23.26 0.60 8.44
N GLU A 604 23.03 1.78 7.84
CA GLU A 604 23.37 2.07 6.43
C GLU A 604 24.89 2.06 6.18
N LEU A 605 25.69 2.52 7.16
CA LEU A 605 27.15 2.52 7.05
C LEU A 605 27.74 1.10 7.17
N ASP A 606 27.16 0.25 8.01
CA ASP A 606 27.55 -1.16 8.14
C ASP A 606 27.16 -1.99 6.90
N GLU A 607 26.06 -1.64 6.24
CA GLU A 607 25.66 -2.24 4.96
C GLU A 607 26.68 -1.92 3.85
N ILE A 608 27.17 -0.67 3.78
CA ILE A 608 28.23 -0.26 2.84
C ILE A 608 29.52 -1.07 3.08
N VAL A 609 29.94 -1.23 4.34
CA VAL A 609 31.13 -2.04 4.68
C VAL A 609 30.95 -3.50 4.25
N THR A 610 29.72 -4.03 4.37
CA THR A 610 29.40 -5.41 3.98
C THR A 610 29.42 -5.60 2.46
N ILE A 611 28.93 -4.62 1.69
CA ILE A 611 29.01 -4.61 0.22
C ILE A 611 30.47 -4.57 -0.23
N LEU A 612 31.29 -3.70 0.38
CA LEU A 612 32.71 -3.57 0.02
C LEU A 612 33.51 -4.84 0.32
N LYS A 613 33.19 -5.58 1.41
CA LYS A 613 33.76 -6.90 1.70
C LYS A 613 33.47 -7.90 0.58
N ARG A 614 32.22 -7.97 0.12
CA ARG A 614 31.80 -8.88 -0.96
C ARG A 614 32.52 -8.57 -2.27
N GLU A 615 32.72 -7.29 -2.61
CA GLU A 615 33.47 -6.89 -3.81
C GLU A 615 34.97 -7.26 -3.72
N MET A 616 35.57 -7.17 -2.52
CA MET A 616 36.94 -7.64 -2.29
C MET A 616 37.08 -9.16 -2.45
N ASP A 617 36.11 -9.93 -1.96
CA ASP A 617 36.06 -11.39 -2.13
C ASP A 617 35.93 -11.77 -3.63
N ASN A 618 35.33 -10.90 -4.44
CA ASN A 618 35.26 -11.03 -5.90
C ASN A 618 36.53 -10.56 -6.65
N GLY A 619 37.59 -10.20 -5.92
CA GLY A 619 38.89 -9.82 -6.49
C GLY A 619 39.05 -8.34 -6.83
N VAL A 620 38.12 -7.47 -6.43
CA VAL A 620 38.24 -6.01 -6.63
C VAL A 620 39.15 -5.41 -5.56
N ILE A 621 40.21 -4.71 -5.98
CA ILE A 621 41.15 -4.04 -5.05
C ILE A 621 40.57 -2.68 -4.65
N ILE A 622 40.24 -2.54 -3.36
CA ILE A 622 39.66 -1.32 -2.77
C ILE A 622 40.72 -0.57 -1.94
N PHE A 623 40.76 0.76 -2.07
CA PHE A 623 41.61 1.65 -1.27
C PHE A 623 40.76 2.74 -0.62
N PRO A 624 40.96 3.09 0.66
CA PRO A 624 41.96 2.58 1.62
C PRO A 624 41.64 1.14 2.10
N ALA A 625 42.46 0.60 3.02
CA ALA A 625 42.18 -0.70 3.64
C ALA A 625 40.77 -0.70 4.30
N LEU A 626 40.11 -1.86 4.35
CA LEU A 626 38.71 -1.96 4.78
C LEU A 626 38.43 -1.32 6.15
N ASN A 627 39.36 -1.48 7.11
CA ASN A 627 39.23 -0.90 8.45
C ASN A 627 39.34 0.64 8.43
N ASP A 628 39.92 1.22 7.39
CA ASP A 628 40.15 2.64 7.23
C ASP A 628 39.09 3.32 6.35
N VAL A 629 38.15 2.58 5.74
CA VAL A 629 37.13 3.14 4.82
C VAL A 629 36.26 4.20 5.50
N LEU A 630 35.91 4.00 6.77
CA LEU A 630 35.10 4.93 7.57
C LEU A 630 35.93 5.73 8.59
N ARG A 631 37.26 5.74 8.46
CA ARG A 631 38.16 6.33 9.46
C ARG A 631 37.87 7.80 9.77
N ALA A 632 37.44 8.57 8.78
CA ALA A 632 37.04 9.97 8.98
C ALA A 632 35.94 10.13 10.05
N PHE A 633 35.00 9.18 10.14
CA PHE A 633 33.90 9.21 11.10
C PHE A 633 34.30 8.65 12.48
N TYR A 634 35.35 7.81 12.54
CA TYR A 634 35.91 7.32 13.80
C TYR A 634 36.82 8.35 14.47
N GLU A 635 37.67 9.02 13.69
CA GLU A 635 38.61 10.04 14.20
C GLU A 635 37.91 11.37 14.51
N THR A 636 36.78 11.65 13.85
CA THR A 636 35.94 12.82 14.12
C THR A 636 34.46 12.40 14.24
N PRO A 637 34.00 12.00 15.43
CA PRO A 637 32.58 11.75 15.67
C PRO A 637 31.74 12.98 15.29
N LEU A 638 30.57 12.75 14.69
CA LEU A 638 29.74 13.83 14.09
C LEU A 638 29.40 14.97 15.06
N GLY A 639 29.26 14.69 16.36
CA GLY A 639 29.01 15.71 17.39
C GLY A 639 30.20 16.65 17.69
N ASN A 640 31.41 16.28 17.26
CA ASN A 640 32.64 17.03 17.52
C ASN A 640 33.14 17.78 16.26
N VAL A 641 32.34 17.80 15.19
CA VAL A 641 32.70 18.44 13.92
C VAL A 641 32.60 19.96 14.05
N ARG A 642 33.66 20.65 13.63
CA ARG A 642 33.82 22.11 13.75
C ARG A 642 34.11 22.81 12.43
N VAL A 643 34.67 22.12 11.44
CA VAL A 643 34.88 22.64 10.07
C VAL A 643 34.71 21.50 9.08
N VAL A 644 34.04 21.75 7.95
CA VAL A 644 33.96 20.80 6.83
C VAL A 644 34.59 21.39 5.58
N MET A 645 35.61 20.72 5.04
CA MET A 645 36.25 21.13 3.78
C MET A 645 36.00 20.08 2.70
N LEU A 646 35.55 20.55 1.53
CA LEU A 646 35.10 19.71 0.43
C LEU A 646 36.20 19.56 -0.62
N GLY A 647 36.55 18.31 -0.96
CA GLY A 647 37.67 17.99 -1.83
C GLY A 647 37.47 16.70 -2.64
N GLN A 648 38.08 16.61 -3.82
CA GLN A 648 37.69 15.63 -4.83
C GLN A 648 38.64 14.43 -5.04
N GLU A 649 39.66 14.19 -4.19
CA GLU A 649 40.61 13.10 -4.47
C GLU A 649 41.00 12.25 -3.24
N PRO A 650 40.44 11.03 -3.09
CA PRO A 650 41.14 9.95 -2.40
C PRO A 650 42.29 9.42 -3.28
N TYR A 651 43.47 9.22 -2.69
CA TYR A 651 44.66 8.82 -3.44
C TYR A 651 44.66 7.33 -3.81
N LYS A 652 44.85 7.02 -5.08
CA LYS A 652 45.02 5.63 -5.54
C LYS A 652 46.44 5.15 -5.20
N GLY A 653 46.56 4.05 -4.44
CA GLY A 653 47.84 3.39 -4.16
C GLY A 653 47.85 2.58 -2.87
N ILE A 654 48.42 1.37 -2.91
CA ILE A 654 48.59 0.47 -1.75
C ILE A 654 49.40 1.18 -0.67
N GLY A 655 48.82 1.31 0.53
CA GLY A 655 49.45 1.96 1.70
C GLY A 655 49.45 3.49 1.69
N LYS A 656 49.02 4.14 0.59
CA LYS A 656 49.00 5.60 0.45
C LYS A 656 47.71 6.23 0.99
N ALA A 657 46.55 5.67 0.66
CA ALA A 657 45.26 6.10 1.21
C ALA A 657 45.08 5.58 2.63
N ASN A 658 44.75 6.48 3.57
CA ASN A 658 44.64 6.16 4.98
C ASN A 658 43.24 6.41 5.56
N GLY A 659 42.22 6.59 4.71
CA GLY A 659 40.83 6.84 5.14
C GLY A 659 40.43 8.28 5.34
N LEU A 660 41.37 9.22 5.21
CA LEU A 660 41.14 10.65 5.39
C LEU A 660 41.38 11.39 4.06
N SER A 661 40.45 12.26 3.64
CA SER A 661 40.61 13.07 2.42
C SER A 661 41.84 13.97 2.49
N PHE A 662 42.55 14.16 1.37
CA PHE A 662 43.82 14.88 1.25
C PHE A 662 44.99 14.35 2.11
N SER A 663 44.76 13.36 2.97
CA SER A 663 45.78 12.79 3.84
C SER A 663 46.45 11.57 3.21
N VAL A 664 47.73 11.40 3.50
CA VAL A 664 48.49 10.18 3.19
C VAL A 664 49.27 9.70 4.42
N ASN A 665 49.55 8.39 4.50
CA ASN A 665 50.39 7.86 5.57
C ASN A 665 51.79 8.48 5.57
N LYS A 666 52.40 8.62 6.76
CA LYS A 666 53.78 9.11 6.91
C LYS A 666 54.77 8.21 6.15
N GLY A 667 55.72 8.81 5.43
CA GLY A 667 56.68 8.10 4.58
C GLY A 667 56.35 8.13 3.07
N TYR A 668 55.16 8.59 2.69
CA TYR A 668 54.81 8.87 1.29
C TYR A 668 55.00 10.37 0.97
N PRO A 669 55.32 10.72 -0.29
CA PRO A 669 55.48 12.12 -0.69
C PRO A 669 54.18 12.89 -0.50
N VAL A 670 54.32 14.12 0.02
CA VAL A 670 53.19 15.03 0.26
C VAL A 670 52.46 15.28 -1.06
N PRO A 671 51.13 15.05 -1.12
CA PRO A 671 50.37 15.27 -2.34
C PRO A 671 50.44 16.72 -2.83
N PRO A 672 50.50 16.98 -4.15
CA PRO A 672 50.60 18.34 -4.68
C PRO A 672 49.50 19.30 -4.19
N SER A 673 48.27 18.80 -4.06
CA SER A 673 47.14 19.58 -3.51
C SER A 673 47.37 19.96 -2.05
N LEU A 674 47.95 19.05 -1.25
CA LEU A 674 48.27 19.31 0.15
C LEU A 674 49.49 20.24 0.29
N THR A 675 50.47 20.13 -0.60
CA THR A 675 51.60 21.07 -0.67
C THR A 675 51.13 22.50 -0.93
N ASN A 676 50.13 22.69 -1.79
CA ASN A 676 49.54 24.01 -2.04
C ASN A 676 48.71 24.52 -0.87
N ILE A 677 48.00 23.64 -0.15
CA ILE A 677 47.32 23.97 1.11
C ILE A 677 48.34 24.43 2.15
N PHE A 678 49.44 23.69 2.37
CA PHE A 678 50.49 24.09 3.32
C PHE A 678 51.18 25.38 2.92
N LYS A 679 51.38 25.62 1.62
CA LYS A 679 51.96 26.88 1.14
C LYS A 679 51.06 28.08 1.45
N GLU A 680 49.76 27.97 1.17
CA GLU A 680 48.80 29.04 1.50
C GLU A 680 48.73 29.29 3.02
N ILE A 681 48.71 28.24 3.84
CA ILE A 681 48.74 28.38 5.31
C ILE A 681 50.05 29.03 5.78
N SER A 682 51.20 28.69 5.17
CA SER A 682 52.50 29.28 5.51
C SER A 682 52.59 30.76 5.12
N ASP A 683 51.92 31.15 4.05
CA ASP A 683 51.87 32.54 3.59
C ASP A 683 50.92 33.38 4.46
N GLU A 684 49.82 32.80 4.96
CA GLU A 684 48.84 33.46 5.85
C GLU A 684 49.27 33.49 7.33
N ILE A 685 49.78 32.38 7.86
CA ILE A 685 50.07 32.19 9.29
C ILE A 685 51.58 32.06 9.48
N LYS A 686 52.21 33.16 9.89
CA LYS A 686 53.68 33.25 10.03
C LYS A 686 54.31 32.25 11.03
N SER A 687 53.51 31.71 11.96
CA SER A 687 53.95 30.67 12.89
C SER A 687 53.87 29.25 12.33
N PHE A 688 53.29 29.06 11.13
CA PHE A 688 53.12 27.76 10.51
C PHE A 688 54.38 27.33 9.77
N HIS A 689 54.87 26.13 10.12
CA HIS A 689 56.04 25.54 9.47
C HIS A 689 55.58 24.35 8.61
N ILE A 690 55.92 24.36 7.32
CA ILE A 690 55.50 23.31 6.39
C ILE A 690 56.05 21.95 6.84
N PRO A 691 55.18 20.98 7.18
CA PRO A 691 55.61 19.69 7.70
C PRO A 691 56.10 18.76 6.59
N PRO A 692 57.05 17.84 6.88
CA PRO A 692 57.65 16.96 5.89
C PRO A 692 56.75 15.76 5.49
N HIS A 693 55.50 15.70 5.97
CA HIS A 693 54.58 14.59 5.73
C HIS A 693 53.14 15.06 5.47
N GLY A 694 52.33 14.22 4.83
CA GLY A 694 50.94 14.53 4.45
C GLY A 694 49.86 13.92 5.34
N ASP A 695 50.16 13.49 6.57
CA ASP A 695 49.18 12.90 7.49
C ASP A 695 48.40 13.99 8.26
N LEU A 696 47.09 14.06 8.04
CA LEU A 696 46.19 15.09 8.60
C LEU A 696 45.41 14.61 9.84
N THR A 697 45.73 13.45 10.41
CA THR A 697 44.99 12.89 11.56
C THR A 697 44.78 13.90 12.71
N LYS A 698 45.75 14.81 12.96
CA LYS A 698 45.65 15.84 14.00
C LYS A 698 44.59 16.91 13.71
N TRP A 699 44.35 17.25 12.44
CA TRP A 699 43.28 18.18 12.06
C TRP A 699 41.90 17.54 12.29
N TYR A 700 41.75 16.27 11.94
CA TYR A 700 40.51 15.51 12.18
C TYR A 700 40.15 15.43 13.67
N LYS A 701 41.14 15.14 14.54
CA LYS A 701 40.92 15.10 16.00
C LYS A 701 40.49 16.45 16.60
N GLN A 702 40.77 17.55 15.91
CA GLN A 702 40.34 18.90 16.32
C GLN A 702 38.95 19.29 15.77
N GLY A 703 38.26 18.38 15.07
CA GLY A 703 36.94 18.62 14.50
C GLY A 703 36.94 19.04 13.04
N VAL A 704 38.07 18.96 12.33
CA VAL A 704 38.13 19.27 10.89
C VAL A 704 37.79 18.03 10.07
N LEU A 705 36.56 17.97 9.56
CA LEU A 705 36.04 16.82 8.84
C LEU A 705 36.05 17.07 7.32
N LEU A 706 36.90 16.36 6.58
CA LEU A 706 37.01 16.54 5.12
C LEU A 706 36.16 15.49 4.40
N LEU A 707 34.92 15.84 4.06
CA LEU A 707 33.90 14.94 3.49
C LEU A 707 33.34 15.44 2.17
N ASN A 708 32.52 14.62 1.51
CA ASN A 708 31.44 15.10 0.64
C ASN A 708 30.17 15.38 1.50
N SER A 709 29.85 16.67 1.59
CA SER A 709 28.72 17.44 2.17
C SER A 709 28.08 17.06 3.52
N GLY A 710 28.23 17.97 4.52
CA GLY A 710 27.27 18.20 5.61
C GLY A 710 27.75 19.07 6.81
N GLY A 711 27.19 20.28 6.98
CA GLY A 711 26.95 21.02 8.24
C GLY A 711 28.05 21.76 9.04
N VAL A 712 28.90 22.64 8.46
CA VAL A 712 29.78 23.59 9.21
C VAL A 712 30.27 24.73 8.29
N VAL A 713 31.26 25.56 8.66
CA VAL A 713 31.89 26.50 7.70
C VAL A 713 32.36 25.71 6.47
N PHE A 714 31.69 25.92 5.34
CA PHE A 714 31.87 25.17 4.11
C PHE A 714 32.89 25.85 3.24
N VAL A 715 34.00 25.16 2.99
CA VAL A 715 35.03 25.66 2.09
C VAL A 715 34.93 24.93 0.76
N LEU A 716 34.46 25.64 -0.27
CA LEU A 716 34.20 25.14 -1.61
C LEU A 716 35.31 25.56 -2.59
N TRP A 717 36.25 24.65 -2.86
CA TRP A 717 37.32 24.88 -3.82
C TRP A 717 37.04 24.14 -5.14
N ARG A 718 36.71 24.89 -6.21
CA ARG A 718 36.38 24.48 -7.61
C ARG A 718 34.97 24.89 -8.07
N LYS A 719 34.81 25.08 -9.38
CA LYS A 719 33.55 25.41 -10.07
C LYS A 719 32.39 24.41 -9.85
N THR A 720 32.68 23.11 -9.72
CA THR A 720 31.71 22.05 -9.41
C THR A 720 31.43 21.88 -7.92
N ALA A 721 32.34 22.31 -7.04
CA ALA A 721 32.05 22.39 -5.61
C ALA A 721 31.17 23.61 -5.32
N SER A 722 31.41 24.72 -6.03
CA SER A 722 30.62 25.94 -5.91
C SER A 722 29.18 25.83 -6.42
N THR A 723 28.78 24.77 -7.14
CA THR A 723 27.38 24.50 -7.51
C THR A 723 26.55 23.93 -6.36
N PHE A 724 27.19 23.41 -5.31
CA PHE A 724 26.52 22.96 -4.09
C PHE A 724 26.13 24.12 -3.15
N ASP A 725 26.50 25.37 -3.48
CA ASP A 725 26.09 26.54 -2.70
C ASP A 725 24.56 26.71 -2.63
N LYS A 726 23.83 26.27 -3.66
CA LYS A 726 22.37 26.26 -3.72
C LYS A 726 21.72 25.23 -2.80
N GLU A 727 22.46 24.19 -2.43
CA GLU A 727 21.99 23.08 -1.60
C GLU A 727 22.39 23.25 -0.12
N ILE A 728 23.25 24.23 0.18
CA ILE A 728 23.71 24.55 1.54
C ILE A 728 22.84 25.67 2.12
N ASP A 729 22.23 25.43 3.29
CA ASP A 729 21.45 26.42 4.02
C ASP A 729 22.37 27.54 4.57
N THR A 730 22.46 28.66 3.86
CA THR A 730 23.26 29.84 4.19
C THR A 730 22.77 30.58 5.44
N SER A 731 21.59 30.24 5.98
CA SER A 731 21.08 30.82 7.23
C SER A 731 21.77 30.27 8.48
N LYS A 732 22.52 29.16 8.36
CA LYS A 732 23.17 28.45 9.49
C LYS A 732 24.64 28.14 9.26
N ASN A 733 25.13 28.30 8.04
CA ASN A 733 26.49 27.92 7.65
C ASN A 733 27.14 29.03 6.82
N ILE A 734 28.44 29.23 7.00
CA ILE A 734 29.22 30.22 6.24
C ILE A 734 29.93 29.50 5.09
N ILE A 735 29.85 30.03 3.87
CA ILE A 735 30.44 29.43 2.67
C ILE A 735 31.61 30.28 2.18
N LEU A 736 32.80 29.67 2.08
CA LEU A 736 34.01 30.26 1.53
C LEU A 736 34.32 29.62 0.18
N LYS A 737 34.53 30.41 -0.88
CA LYS A 737 34.70 29.90 -2.27
C LYS A 737 36.01 30.40 -2.87
N ALA A 738 36.79 29.49 -3.45
CA ALA A 738 38.00 29.84 -4.20
C ALA A 738 38.23 28.89 -5.39
N ALA A 739 39.22 29.24 -6.24
CA ALA A 739 39.68 28.34 -7.28
C ALA A 739 40.27 27.05 -6.71
N HIS A 740 40.39 26.01 -7.52
CA HIS A 740 40.91 24.71 -7.05
C HIS A 740 42.43 24.80 -6.77
N PRO A 741 42.96 24.20 -5.67
CA PRO A 741 44.37 24.25 -5.29
C PRO A 741 45.30 23.43 -6.19
N SER A 742 44.90 23.04 -7.40
CA SER A 742 45.78 22.28 -8.31
C SER A 742 46.81 23.19 -8.98
N PRO A 743 47.95 22.64 -9.43
CA PRO A 743 49.02 23.42 -10.08
C PRO A 743 48.54 24.26 -11.28
N PHE A 744 47.49 23.82 -11.98
CA PHE A 744 46.94 24.48 -13.16
C PHE A 744 45.98 25.65 -12.86
N SER A 745 45.51 25.78 -11.62
CA SER A 745 44.51 26.78 -11.22
C SER A 745 44.82 27.55 -9.94
N ALA A 746 45.84 27.17 -9.18
CA ALA A 746 46.16 27.81 -7.91
C ALA A 746 46.47 29.31 -8.06
N ASN A 747 47.20 29.68 -9.11
CA ASN A 747 47.49 31.08 -9.50
C ASN A 747 46.27 31.85 -10.05
N LYS A 748 45.12 31.19 -10.23
CA LYS A 748 43.88 31.77 -10.81
C LYS A 748 42.80 31.96 -9.73
N GLY A 749 43.21 32.34 -8.51
CA GLY A 749 42.30 32.71 -7.42
C GLY A 749 42.18 31.68 -6.28
N PHE A 750 43.16 30.79 -6.10
CA PHE A 750 43.31 30.05 -4.84
C PHE A 750 44.32 30.75 -3.93
N PHE A 751 45.50 31.13 -4.46
CA PHE A 751 46.48 31.89 -3.69
C PHE A 751 45.94 33.30 -3.34
N GLY A 752 46.04 33.68 -2.07
CA GLY A 752 45.52 34.94 -1.52
C GLY A 752 44.04 34.90 -1.15
N CYS A 753 43.46 33.71 -0.95
CA CYS A 753 42.04 33.57 -0.60
C CYS A 753 41.75 33.87 0.88
N ASN A 754 42.77 33.87 1.74
CA ASN A 754 42.68 34.16 3.18
C ASN A 754 41.73 33.24 3.95
N HIS A 755 41.36 32.10 3.39
CA HIS A 755 40.30 31.26 3.94
C HIS A 755 40.67 30.68 5.30
N PHE A 756 41.94 30.33 5.55
CA PHE A 756 42.35 29.72 6.82
C PHE A 756 42.31 30.72 7.97
N THR A 757 42.72 31.95 7.69
CA THR A 757 42.59 33.09 8.61
C THR A 757 41.12 33.40 8.91
N ILE A 758 40.29 33.52 7.86
CA ILE A 758 38.85 33.77 7.99
C ILE A 758 38.16 32.65 8.79
N ILE A 759 38.55 31.39 8.59
CA ILE A 759 38.01 30.27 9.37
C ILE A 759 38.37 30.41 10.86
N ASN A 760 39.62 30.75 11.19
CA ASN A 760 40.02 30.93 12.59
C ASN A 760 39.31 32.10 13.27
N ASP A 761 39.04 33.19 12.54
CA ASP A 761 38.28 34.34 13.05
C ASP A 761 36.80 34.04 13.27
N LEU A 762 36.24 33.08 12.51
CA LEU A 762 34.83 32.68 12.58
C LEU A 762 34.55 31.62 13.67
N LEU A 763 35.58 31.05 14.29
CA LEU A 763 35.45 29.98 15.29
C LEU A 763 35.77 30.50 16.70
N ASP A 764 34.94 30.14 17.69
CA ASP A 764 35.14 30.53 19.11
C ASP A 764 36.48 30.07 19.72
N THR A 765 37.08 29.02 19.14
CA THR A 765 38.46 28.60 19.46
C THR A 765 39.20 28.32 18.15
N PRO A 766 40.35 28.96 17.88
CA PRO A 766 41.05 28.86 16.60
C PRO A 766 41.62 27.44 16.41
N ILE A 767 41.69 27.00 15.15
CA ILE A 767 42.31 25.73 14.78
C ILE A 767 43.83 25.94 14.71
N ASP A 768 44.58 25.08 15.40
CA ASP A 768 46.03 25.01 15.22
C ASP A 768 46.31 24.23 13.93
N TRP A 769 46.60 24.99 12.87
CA TRP A 769 46.90 24.45 11.56
C TRP A 769 48.26 23.73 11.52
N ASN A 770 49.14 23.89 12.52
CA ASN A 770 50.38 23.14 12.63
C ASN A 770 50.12 21.64 12.84
N LEU A 771 50.75 20.79 12.03
CA LEU A 771 50.69 19.33 12.18
C LEU A 771 51.64 18.84 13.28
#